data_AF-A0AAN1AN03-F1
#
_entry.id   AF-A0AAN1AN03-F1
#
_cell.length_a   1.000
_cell.length_b   1.000
_cell.length_c   1.000
_cell.angle_alpha   90.00
_cell.angle_beta   90.00
_cell.angle_gamma   90.00
#
_symmetry.space_group_name_H-M   'P 1'
#
loop_
_entity.id
_entity.type
_entity.pdbx_description
1 polymer ?
#
loop_
_entity_poly.entity_id
_entity_poly.type
_entity_poly.pdbx_seq_one_letter_code
_entity_poly.pdbx_strand_id
1 'polypeptide(L)'
;MSVIDIASGITSTNLVLGIPGGQYDSATVEGTVISSIVKSTGLIVVSNGGNASGTVISTGGALTISNGGTATSTVIRTGGIETVYAGGTDSGATVSNGGTQIISSGGTVSDTALKSGGVQTVYAAGSAVNVTVSRGATQFVSSGGETSSTEIASGGIQTIYDGGLDDGVAVDSGAIQNISSGGMAVSGTVSGIQNIFSGGNTSNMGLISGSIQNISSGGSASNILVAGTQNVYAGGSSMSASVNGIQNVYSGGIVSNVLITYGGSQNIYDGAVLVGAAVNYNANQNVLSGGSALSAIISGGTQTILSAGSVTSATIFSGGTQFVSSGGNANLTQVSANGLQTVLSGGTVVSTTVADGGTQSVSGGGIASLTVISSGALQAVLSGGSVVSTMLAASGIQTLSSGGTATGTIVSSDATQIISAGGVASSTTISTGGIQTVAGVAVDDVIAGNGSAVILRGGSLSGSLTFSSAGSGTLLITDFRSVISGAVISGFQSDDQIDLDWLQYSNNTTVTQSGNTVTVANSYGHYALTFDNAAAILAKADADGSTLLYVADYSQLPKQVNVSGASASGTMTASFGFNAAYTGTYSNLGSGTVSADGSTYTIAGTTEEVFSSFQNLVFQPSSPSSAPSFVQVILKSETAPVVLQMNTTLNQYLAGGAAADTIIGSSGADTLVSGSGGGVLQAVGKGDLLIGGRGSTLFYDGAGSATIFGGRGHDTINAAAGSNLIVTGAGGSTVDLDSQGNSLWSYGADNVAVVAGANTVIGAGGSNATISGGSSGVTFIGAGGASTILGGDGASTLFGTAGNLTYAAGNGGGFIVTGAGSTANLFGSAAGGLLAFGQSGATLFYTGGGGADTIQGGNGSIVVNNGINGTYFGGSAGSNQISVAGHSLVFGGGNGDVLTATGTGNVLQAGGGNTTLNGGGADGTVMFAGTGNDLMIGSASGVAVDIFAFANGQGGGSDTISGFNVGVDHLVLNGFSGAQADASYATQSVDGAGNMHFTLADNTQITLVGVSALSRSQFG
;
A
#
# COMPACT_ATOMS: atom_id res chain seq x y z
N MET A 1 92.54 31.76 38.22
CA MET A 1 92.37 30.95 37.01
C MET A 1 93.22 31.53 35.92
N SER A 2 94.25 30.81 35.50
CA SER A 2 95.05 31.17 34.33
C SER A 2 94.37 30.63 33.06
N VAL A 3 94.26 31.48 32.04
CA VAL A 3 93.62 31.16 30.75
C VAL A 3 94.70 31.11 29.68
N ILE A 4 94.64 30.13 28.77
CA ILE A 4 95.44 30.11 27.53
C ILE A 4 94.54 30.33 26.32
N ASP A 5 94.89 31.32 25.50
CA ASP A 5 94.18 31.59 24.24
C ASP A 5 94.92 30.93 23.06
N ILE A 6 94.28 29.97 22.42
CA ILE A 6 94.75 29.33 21.18
C ILE A 6 94.12 30.09 20.02
N ALA A 7 94.80 31.14 19.57
CA ALA A 7 94.35 32.01 18.49
C ALA A 7 94.23 31.27 17.14
N SER A 8 93.48 31.86 16.21
CA SER A 8 93.32 31.33 14.85
C SER A 8 94.67 31.02 14.17
N GLY A 9 94.75 29.86 13.49
CA GLY A 9 95.96 29.38 12.83
C GLY A 9 96.99 28.70 13.75
N ILE A 10 96.81 28.75 15.08
CA ILE A 10 97.68 28.06 16.04
C ILE A 10 97.15 26.66 16.30
N THR A 11 98.05 25.67 16.29
CA THR A 11 97.75 24.29 16.72
C THR A 11 98.46 23.99 18.03
N SER A 12 97.71 23.58 19.05
CA SER A 12 98.24 23.06 20.30
C SER A 12 97.97 21.55 20.39
N THR A 13 98.95 20.79 20.87
CA THR A 13 98.82 19.33 21.03
C THR A 13 99.06 18.94 22.48
N ASN A 14 98.32 17.94 22.97
CA ASN A 14 98.46 17.38 24.32
C ASN A 14 98.27 18.41 25.45
N LEU A 15 97.38 19.40 25.25
CA LEU A 15 97.06 20.40 26.26
C LEU A 15 96.41 19.74 27.48
N VAL A 16 96.96 19.93 28.69
CA VAL A 16 96.39 19.40 29.93
C VAL A 16 95.92 20.55 30.82
N LEU A 17 94.63 20.56 31.19
CA LEU A 17 94.01 21.60 32.01
C LEU A 17 93.45 21.05 33.33
N GLY A 18 93.51 21.86 34.38
CA GLY A 18 92.92 21.56 35.70
C GLY A 18 93.68 20.50 36.51
N ILE A 19 95.01 20.49 36.43
CA ILE A 19 95.88 19.81 37.41
C ILE A 19 96.19 20.76 38.58
N PRO A 20 96.16 20.31 39.84
CA PRO A 20 96.67 21.09 40.96
C PRO A 20 98.12 21.52 40.72
N GLY A 21 98.39 22.83 40.70
CA GLY A 21 99.72 23.39 40.38
C GLY A 21 100.05 23.49 38.89
N GLY A 22 99.08 23.28 38.00
CA GLY A 22 99.24 23.43 36.55
C GLY A 22 99.38 24.87 36.07
N GLN A 23 99.84 25.02 34.83
CA GLN A 23 100.06 26.33 34.22
C GLN A 23 98.75 27.04 33.83
N TYR A 24 97.72 26.29 33.42
CA TYR A 24 96.45 26.83 32.93
C TYR A 24 95.25 26.06 33.50
N ASP A 25 94.22 26.82 33.90
CA ASP A 25 92.95 26.32 34.41
C ASP A 25 91.88 26.28 33.30
N SER A 26 91.98 27.12 32.28
CA SER A 26 91.05 27.09 31.13
C SER A 26 91.72 27.48 29.82
N ALA A 27 91.08 27.15 28.69
CA ALA A 27 91.53 27.55 27.35
C ALA A 27 90.39 28.08 26.49
N THR A 28 90.64 29.17 25.76
CA THR A 28 89.78 29.66 24.67
C THR A 28 90.40 29.22 23.34
N VAL A 29 89.62 28.57 22.47
CA VAL A 29 90.13 27.99 21.22
C VAL A 29 89.44 28.62 20.01
N GLU A 30 90.19 29.41 19.24
CA GLU A 30 89.86 29.91 17.89
C GLU A 30 90.74 29.26 16.80
N GLY A 31 91.83 28.58 17.20
CA GLY A 31 92.67 27.73 16.36
C GLY A 31 92.35 26.24 16.52
N THR A 32 93.36 25.38 16.61
CA THR A 32 93.19 23.92 16.74
C THR A 32 93.81 23.39 18.03
N VAL A 33 93.09 22.55 18.76
CA VAL A 33 93.65 21.73 19.85
C VAL A 33 93.49 20.25 19.53
N ILE A 34 94.56 19.47 19.72
CA ILE A 34 94.58 18.03 19.43
C ILE A 34 94.99 17.25 20.68
N SER A 35 94.24 16.21 21.03
CA SER A 35 94.51 15.29 22.14
C SER A 35 94.60 15.97 23.51
N SER A 36 93.74 16.96 23.76
CA SER A 36 93.69 17.66 25.04
C SER A 36 93.15 16.76 26.17
N ILE A 37 93.57 17.00 27.41
CA ILE A 37 93.05 16.33 28.62
C ILE A 37 92.50 17.40 29.57
N VAL A 38 91.21 17.31 29.92
CA VAL A 38 90.51 18.26 30.79
C VAL A 38 89.99 17.53 32.03
N LYS A 39 90.34 18.01 33.22
CA LYS A 39 89.95 17.40 34.52
C LYS A 39 89.88 18.43 35.64
N SER A 40 89.38 18.03 36.80
CA SER A 40 89.18 18.78 38.05
C SER A 40 88.32 20.05 37.92
N THR A 41 88.89 21.18 37.54
CA THR A 41 88.17 22.45 37.26
C THR A 41 88.52 22.98 35.86
N GLY A 42 89.16 22.14 35.03
CA GLY A 42 89.59 22.47 33.70
C GLY A 42 88.41 22.78 32.77
N LEU A 43 88.55 23.81 31.95
CA LEU A 43 87.55 24.19 30.94
C LEU A 43 88.19 24.49 29.59
N ILE A 44 87.70 23.88 28.51
CA ILE A 44 87.98 24.33 27.14
C ILE A 44 86.71 24.97 26.57
N VAL A 45 86.83 26.18 26.00
CA VAL A 45 85.77 26.84 25.24
C VAL A 45 86.21 26.95 23.78
N VAL A 46 85.58 26.18 22.90
CA VAL A 46 85.79 26.24 21.46
C VAL A 46 84.86 27.29 20.87
N SER A 47 85.46 28.34 20.29
CA SER A 47 84.76 29.50 19.73
C SER A 47 84.81 29.47 18.20
N ASN A 48 84.30 30.51 17.55
CA ASN A 48 84.19 30.59 16.10
C ASN A 48 85.52 30.31 15.37
N GLY A 49 85.53 29.32 14.46
CA GLY A 49 86.70 28.88 13.72
C GLY A 49 87.62 27.91 14.49
N GLY A 50 87.34 27.68 15.77
CA GLY A 50 88.10 26.77 16.62
C GLY A 50 87.74 25.30 16.39
N ASN A 51 88.74 24.42 16.48
CA ASN A 51 88.59 22.98 16.37
C ASN A 51 89.25 22.23 17.54
N ALA A 52 88.48 21.44 18.28
CA ALA A 52 88.99 20.56 19.33
C ALA A 52 88.88 19.08 18.93
N SER A 53 90.01 18.43 18.68
CA SER A 53 90.06 17.04 18.23
C SER A 53 90.64 16.11 19.28
N GLY A 54 89.96 14.99 19.55
CA GLY A 54 90.45 13.96 20.48
C GLY A 54 90.51 14.41 21.95
N THR A 55 89.69 15.39 22.34
CA THR A 55 89.69 15.90 23.72
C THR A 55 89.16 14.85 24.68
N VAL A 56 89.90 14.55 25.74
CA VAL A 56 89.51 13.66 26.82
C VAL A 56 89.03 14.48 28.02
N ILE A 57 87.77 14.32 28.39
CA ILE A 57 87.15 15.00 29.54
C ILE A 57 86.96 13.98 30.66
N SER A 58 87.49 14.26 31.85
CA SER A 58 87.40 13.40 33.04
C SER A 58 86.87 14.19 34.24
N THR A 59 86.86 13.59 35.43
CA THR A 59 86.19 14.11 36.64
C THR A 59 86.39 15.62 36.84
N GLY A 60 85.30 16.39 36.76
CA GLY A 60 85.27 17.84 36.98
C GLY A 60 85.74 18.72 35.80
N GLY A 61 86.25 18.10 34.73
CA GLY A 61 86.57 18.79 33.49
C GLY A 61 85.35 19.11 32.64
N ALA A 62 85.41 20.19 31.87
CA ALA A 62 84.36 20.61 30.96
C ALA A 62 84.89 21.01 29.56
N LEU A 63 84.15 20.67 28.52
CA LEU A 63 84.31 21.18 27.16
C LEU A 63 83.04 21.90 26.75
N THR A 64 83.17 23.13 26.28
CA THR A 64 82.07 23.94 25.76
C THR A 64 82.33 24.26 24.30
N ILE A 65 81.37 23.95 23.43
CA ILE A 65 81.44 24.24 21.99
C ILE A 65 80.40 25.31 21.70
N SER A 66 80.88 26.50 21.35
CA SER A 66 80.06 27.68 21.08
C SER A 66 79.87 27.90 19.59
N ASN A 67 79.15 28.96 19.21
CA ASN A 67 78.86 29.30 17.82
C ASN A 67 80.11 29.30 16.92
N GLY A 68 80.08 28.50 15.85
CA GLY A 68 81.16 28.34 14.87
C GLY A 68 82.34 27.50 15.35
N GLY A 69 82.29 26.95 16.57
CA GLY A 69 83.28 26.01 17.09
C GLY A 69 82.94 24.57 16.72
N THR A 70 83.97 23.74 16.53
CA THR A 70 83.82 22.32 16.20
C THR A 70 84.61 21.44 17.15
N ALA A 71 84.04 20.33 17.57
CA ALA A 71 84.77 19.23 18.19
C ALA A 71 84.67 17.95 17.35
N THR A 72 85.69 17.11 17.48
CA THR A 72 85.74 15.81 16.81
C THR A 72 86.35 14.77 17.75
N SER A 73 85.73 13.59 17.80
CA SER A 73 86.24 12.45 18.58
C SER A 73 86.45 12.75 20.08
N THR A 74 85.60 13.58 20.68
CA THR A 74 85.65 13.85 22.12
C THR A 74 85.42 12.55 22.91
N VAL A 75 86.21 12.31 23.97
CA VAL A 75 86.03 11.17 24.88
C VAL A 75 85.62 11.70 26.25
N ILE A 76 84.35 11.50 26.60
CA ILE A 76 83.78 11.95 27.88
C ILE A 76 83.73 10.78 28.85
N ARG A 77 84.44 10.88 29.97
CA ARG A 77 84.54 9.85 31.01
C ARG A 77 83.90 10.34 32.32
N THR A 78 84.03 9.54 33.36
CA THR A 78 83.43 9.77 34.67
C THR A 78 83.61 11.20 35.17
N GLY A 79 82.50 11.89 35.42
CA GLY A 79 82.44 13.27 35.91
C GLY A 79 82.87 14.35 34.91
N GLY A 80 83.15 14.00 33.66
CA GLY A 80 83.40 14.94 32.57
C GLY A 80 82.11 15.37 31.89
N ILE A 81 82.05 16.63 31.46
CA ILE A 81 80.87 17.22 30.81
C ILE A 81 81.27 17.88 29.49
N GLU A 82 80.58 17.57 28.41
CA GLU A 82 80.60 18.35 27.17
C GLU A 82 79.28 19.08 27.00
N THR A 83 79.31 20.34 26.58
CA THR A 83 78.11 21.12 26.26
C THR A 83 78.25 21.77 24.90
N VAL A 84 77.32 21.48 24.00
CA VAL A 84 77.23 22.05 22.65
C VAL A 84 76.12 23.10 22.62
N TYR A 85 76.49 24.36 22.39
CA TYR A 85 75.55 25.50 22.31
C TYR A 85 75.18 25.85 20.86
N ALA A 86 74.30 26.83 20.71
CA ALA A 86 73.85 27.37 19.43
C ALA A 86 75.00 27.60 18.42
N GLY A 87 74.92 26.93 17.27
CA GLY A 87 75.90 27.02 16.18
C GLY A 87 77.21 26.27 16.43
N GLY A 88 77.36 25.56 17.55
CA GLY A 88 78.46 24.65 17.81
C GLY A 88 78.19 23.26 17.25
N THR A 89 79.25 22.55 16.85
CA THR A 89 79.15 21.19 16.29
C THR A 89 80.10 20.22 16.98
N ASP A 90 79.64 18.99 17.26
CA ASP A 90 80.51 17.88 17.64
C ASP A 90 80.22 16.64 16.77
N SER A 91 81.26 15.85 16.50
CA SER A 91 81.14 14.62 15.71
C SER A 91 82.03 13.50 16.23
N GLY A 92 81.47 12.30 16.37
CA GLY A 92 82.22 11.11 16.77
C GLY A 92 82.54 11.04 18.26
N ALA A 93 81.80 11.75 19.13
CA ALA A 93 82.02 11.66 20.57
C ALA A 93 81.78 10.25 21.11
N THR A 94 82.58 9.86 22.10
CA THR A 94 82.39 8.64 22.90
C THR A 94 82.11 9.02 24.34
N VAL A 95 80.87 8.78 24.79
CA VAL A 95 80.44 9.08 26.16
C VAL A 95 80.42 7.77 26.96
N SER A 96 81.31 7.67 27.95
CA SER A 96 81.50 6.45 28.77
C SER A 96 80.99 6.64 30.20
N ASN A 97 81.15 5.62 31.04
CA ASN A 97 80.63 5.57 32.41
C ASN A 97 80.81 6.87 33.21
N GLY A 98 79.70 7.51 33.58
CA GLY A 98 79.64 8.74 34.36
C GLY A 98 79.99 10.02 33.58
N GLY A 99 80.18 9.95 32.27
CA GLY A 99 80.32 11.10 31.39
C GLY A 99 78.97 11.61 30.89
N THR A 100 78.88 12.91 30.63
CA THR A 100 77.64 13.55 30.17
C THR A 100 77.89 14.44 28.95
N GLN A 101 77.11 14.26 27.89
CA GLN A 101 77.04 15.18 26.76
C GLN A 101 75.69 15.92 26.78
N ILE A 102 75.75 17.25 26.70
CA ILE A 102 74.58 18.13 26.72
C ILE A 102 74.50 18.87 25.39
N ILE A 103 73.39 18.68 24.67
CA ILE A 103 73.10 19.40 23.43
C ILE A 103 72.07 20.47 23.78
N SER A 104 72.54 21.71 23.85
CA SER A 104 71.71 22.88 24.16
C SER A 104 71.04 23.42 22.90
N SER A 105 70.21 24.47 23.07
CA SER A 105 69.47 25.06 21.97
C SER A 105 70.36 25.54 20.81
N GLY A 106 70.07 25.03 19.61
CA GLY A 106 70.81 25.28 18.38
C GLY A 106 72.14 24.55 18.24
N GLY A 107 72.51 23.68 19.18
CA GLY A 107 73.70 22.84 19.09
C GLY A 107 73.44 21.56 18.29
N THR A 108 74.46 21.07 17.58
CA THR A 108 74.34 19.88 16.71
C THR A 108 75.43 18.87 17.03
N VAL A 109 75.04 17.61 17.22
CA VAL A 109 75.99 16.49 17.37
C VAL A 109 75.71 15.38 16.37
N SER A 110 76.76 14.71 15.88
CA SER A 110 76.63 13.52 15.04
C SER A 110 77.51 12.36 15.52
N ASP A 111 77.12 11.13 15.17
CA ASP A 111 77.95 9.93 15.31
C ASP A 111 78.39 9.67 16.77
N THR A 112 77.56 10.06 17.73
CA THR A 112 77.87 9.91 19.15
C THR A 112 77.67 8.45 19.58
N ALA A 113 78.68 7.85 20.17
CA ALA A 113 78.61 6.52 20.77
C ALA A 113 78.45 6.61 22.29
N LEU A 114 77.24 6.38 22.79
CA LEU A 114 76.98 6.26 24.23
C LEU A 114 77.30 4.84 24.69
N LYS A 115 78.34 4.70 25.51
CA LYS A 115 78.79 3.44 26.12
C LYS A 115 78.22 3.29 27.53
N SER A 116 78.44 2.13 28.14
CA SER A 116 77.88 1.79 29.46
C SER A 116 78.10 2.89 30.50
N GLY A 117 77.02 3.39 31.09
CA GLY A 117 76.97 4.48 32.07
C GLY A 117 77.14 5.90 31.50
N GLY A 118 77.26 6.05 30.17
CA GLY A 118 77.27 7.35 29.50
C GLY A 118 75.86 7.91 29.31
N VAL A 119 75.73 9.24 29.42
CA VAL A 119 74.45 9.95 29.31
C VAL A 119 74.53 11.05 28.26
N GLN A 120 73.52 11.14 27.39
CA GLN A 120 73.31 12.27 26.49
C GLN A 120 71.95 12.91 26.77
N THR A 121 71.90 14.24 26.83
CA THR A 121 70.65 14.99 26.95
C THR A 121 70.53 16.00 25.82
N VAL A 122 69.44 15.93 25.06
CA VAL A 122 69.10 16.85 23.96
C VAL A 122 67.99 17.79 24.43
N TYR A 123 68.28 19.09 24.50
CA TYR A 123 67.34 20.15 24.90
C TYR A 123 66.70 20.85 23.69
N ALA A 124 65.80 21.80 23.96
CA ALA A 124 65.02 22.54 22.97
C ALA A 124 65.85 23.11 21.80
N ALA A 125 65.53 22.75 20.56
CA ALA A 125 66.25 23.06 19.32
C ALA A 125 67.68 22.52 19.24
N GLY A 126 68.08 21.61 20.13
CA GLY A 126 69.29 20.80 19.98
C GLY A 126 69.02 19.62 19.05
N SER A 127 70.02 19.23 18.25
CA SER A 127 69.91 18.14 17.28
C SER A 127 70.99 17.08 17.51
N ALA A 128 70.61 15.80 17.60
CA ALA A 128 71.55 14.68 17.64
C ALA A 128 71.24 13.65 16.54
N VAL A 129 72.23 13.37 15.70
CA VAL A 129 72.07 12.51 14.52
C VAL A 129 72.98 11.28 14.64
N ASN A 130 72.47 10.10 14.25
CA ASN A 130 73.23 8.85 14.23
C ASN A 130 73.88 8.51 15.58
N VAL A 131 73.07 8.53 16.65
CA VAL A 131 73.53 8.19 18.01
C VAL A 131 73.37 6.70 18.25
N THR A 132 74.43 6.02 18.68
CA THR A 132 74.36 4.62 19.13
C THR A 132 74.28 4.58 20.66
N VAL A 133 73.14 4.15 21.20
CA VAL A 133 72.89 3.98 22.64
C VAL A 133 73.18 2.53 23.06
N SER A 134 74.36 2.26 23.61
CA SER A 134 74.80 0.90 23.97
C SER A 134 74.29 0.43 25.33
N ARG A 135 74.54 -0.84 25.68
CA ARG A 135 74.18 -1.45 26.97
C ARG A 135 74.53 -0.60 28.19
N GLY A 136 73.50 -0.22 28.96
CA GLY A 136 73.62 0.58 30.18
C GLY A 136 73.89 2.06 29.93
N ALA A 137 73.78 2.54 28.69
CA ALA A 137 73.80 3.96 28.36
C ALA A 137 72.37 4.52 28.30
N THR A 138 72.22 5.84 28.42
CA THR A 138 70.92 6.49 28.35
C THR A 138 70.95 7.77 27.54
N GLN A 139 69.97 7.93 26.64
CA GLN A 139 69.71 9.18 25.92
C GLN A 139 68.37 9.76 26.37
N PHE A 140 68.37 11.05 26.70
CA PHE A 140 67.18 11.81 27.04
C PHE A 140 66.90 12.87 25.97
N VAL A 141 65.70 12.84 25.39
CA VAL A 141 65.22 13.83 24.43
C VAL A 141 64.18 14.69 25.13
N SER A 142 64.52 15.93 25.44
CA SER A 142 63.66 16.87 26.18
C SER A 142 62.78 17.69 25.24
N SER A 143 61.91 18.55 25.79
CA SER A 143 61.05 19.45 25.00
C SER A 143 61.81 20.26 23.97
N GLY A 144 61.36 20.15 22.72
CA GLY A 144 61.93 20.77 21.53
C GLY A 144 63.24 20.15 21.05
N GLY A 145 63.78 19.13 21.73
CA GLY A 145 64.97 18.41 21.28
C GLY A 145 64.63 17.42 20.17
N GLU A 146 65.54 17.27 19.22
CA GLU A 146 65.34 16.42 18.04
C GLU A 146 66.48 15.41 17.90
N THR A 147 66.12 14.15 17.72
CA THR A 147 67.05 13.09 17.38
C THR A 147 66.67 12.44 16.06
N SER A 148 67.65 12.00 15.28
CA SER A 148 67.38 11.23 14.07
C SER A 148 68.37 10.09 13.86
N SER A 149 67.86 8.99 13.31
CA SER A 149 68.63 7.75 13.10
C SER A 149 69.30 7.23 14.39
N THR A 150 68.62 7.35 15.53
CA THR A 150 69.12 6.78 16.78
C THR A 150 69.06 5.26 16.72
N GLU A 151 70.18 4.58 16.99
CA GLU A 151 70.25 3.14 17.19
C GLU A 151 70.32 2.83 18.69
N ILE A 152 69.25 2.28 19.25
CA ILE A 152 69.23 1.80 20.63
C ILE A 152 69.60 0.32 20.61
N ALA A 153 70.86 0.03 20.90
CA ALA A 153 71.39 -1.33 20.94
C ALA A 153 70.95 -2.07 22.22
N SER A 154 71.14 -3.39 22.25
CA SER A 154 70.71 -4.25 23.36
C SER A 154 71.14 -3.72 24.74
N GLY A 155 70.17 -3.52 25.63
CA GLY A 155 70.34 -2.96 26.97
C GLY A 155 70.57 -1.44 27.05
N GLY A 156 70.52 -0.73 25.92
CA GLY A 156 70.44 0.73 25.86
C GLY A 156 69.01 1.22 26.12
N ILE A 157 68.90 2.47 26.59
CA ILE A 157 67.61 3.10 26.90
C ILE A 157 67.56 4.50 26.29
N GLN A 158 66.48 4.80 25.58
CA GLN A 158 66.14 6.16 25.20
C GLN A 158 64.81 6.56 25.84
N THR A 159 64.72 7.80 26.33
CA THR A 159 63.46 8.36 26.84
C THR A 159 63.18 9.70 26.16
N ILE A 160 62.01 9.80 25.54
CA ILE A 160 61.50 10.99 24.88
C ILE A 160 60.44 11.63 25.80
N TYR A 161 60.69 12.87 26.20
CA TYR A 161 59.80 13.67 27.05
C TYR A 161 58.91 14.59 26.21
N ASP A 162 58.03 15.33 26.91
CA ASP A 162 57.11 16.32 26.33
C ASP A 162 57.80 17.25 25.36
N GLY A 163 57.29 17.35 24.13
CA GLY A 163 57.83 18.16 23.04
C GLY A 163 59.09 17.62 22.36
N GLY A 164 59.64 16.48 22.79
CA GLY A 164 60.79 15.84 22.14
C GLY A 164 60.40 15.03 20.90
N LEU A 165 61.28 14.96 19.91
CA LEU A 165 61.08 14.22 18.65
C LEU A 165 62.24 13.26 18.39
N ASP A 166 61.93 12.01 18.07
CA ASP A 166 62.88 11.05 17.49
C ASP A 166 62.37 10.55 16.13
N ASP A 167 63.17 10.73 15.08
CA ASP A 167 62.83 10.33 13.71
C ASP A 167 63.77 9.22 13.18
N GLY A 168 63.21 8.09 12.77
CA GLY A 168 63.98 6.99 12.17
C GLY A 168 64.72 6.13 13.18
N VAL A 169 64.11 5.90 14.35
CA VAL A 169 64.71 5.10 15.43
C VAL A 169 64.82 3.61 15.07
N ALA A 170 65.93 2.98 15.45
CA ALA A 170 66.08 1.53 15.47
C ALA A 170 66.16 1.04 16.93
N VAL A 171 65.13 0.33 17.39
CA VAL A 171 65.07 -0.24 18.75
C VAL A 171 65.41 -1.72 18.69
N ASP A 172 66.65 -2.09 18.99
CA ASP A 172 67.11 -3.48 18.86
C ASP A 172 66.55 -4.42 19.93
N SER A 173 66.73 -5.73 19.71
CA SER A 173 66.34 -6.75 20.68
C SER A 173 67.02 -6.52 22.04
N GLY A 174 66.22 -6.44 23.10
CA GLY A 174 66.68 -6.13 24.46
C GLY A 174 66.92 -4.64 24.73
N ALA A 175 66.65 -3.75 23.78
CA ALA A 175 66.62 -2.30 23.96
C ALA A 175 65.24 -1.80 24.38
N ILE A 176 65.20 -0.61 24.98
CA ILE A 176 63.95 0.03 25.44
C ILE A 176 63.89 1.48 24.94
N GLN A 177 62.78 1.82 24.28
CA GLN A 177 62.39 3.21 24.03
C GLN A 177 61.15 3.55 24.86
N ASN A 178 61.22 4.65 25.62
CA ASN A 178 60.12 5.17 26.42
C ASN A 178 59.64 6.51 25.85
N ILE A 179 58.36 6.60 25.50
CA ILE A 179 57.73 7.80 24.95
C ILE A 179 56.74 8.33 25.97
N SER A 180 57.07 9.47 26.58
CA SER A 180 56.27 10.10 27.64
C SER A 180 55.29 11.14 27.08
N SER A 181 54.50 11.77 27.96
CA SER A 181 53.52 12.81 27.58
C SER A 181 54.13 13.85 26.67
N GLY A 182 53.54 14.06 25.48
CA GLY A 182 53.92 15.01 24.45
C GLY A 182 55.20 14.69 23.66
N GLY A 183 55.88 13.58 23.99
CA GLY A 183 56.98 13.05 23.18
C GLY A 183 56.46 12.35 21.91
N MET A 184 57.26 12.38 20.85
CA MET A 184 56.90 11.82 19.55
C MET A 184 58.05 10.96 18.98
N ALA A 185 57.75 9.70 18.63
CA ALA A 185 58.63 8.87 17.81
C ALA A 185 57.99 8.61 16.44
N VAL A 186 58.66 9.03 15.37
CA VAL A 186 58.17 8.93 13.99
C VAL A 186 59.14 8.08 13.19
N SER A 187 58.61 7.11 12.45
CA SER A 187 59.40 6.27 11.54
C SER A 187 60.48 5.43 12.23
N GLY A 188 60.65 4.20 11.76
CA GLY A 188 61.68 3.30 12.30
C GLY A 188 61.20 1.88 12.54
N THR A 189 62.07 1.10 13.17
CA THR A 189 61.87 -0.33 13.40
C THR A 189 62.03 -0.67 14.88
N VAL A 190 61.14 -1.53 15.38
CA VAL A 190 61.19 -2.04 16.74
C VAL A 190 61.38 -3.55 16.69
N SER A 191 62.50 -4.00 17.24
CA SER A 191 62.84 -5.39 17.56
C SER A 191 62.85 -5.65 19.08
N GLY A 192 63.01 -4.59 19.88
CA GLY A 192 62.96 -4.59 21.34
C GLY A 192 61.60 -4.18 21.91
N ILE A 193 61.62 -3.32 22.92
CA ILE A 193 60.42 -2.83 23.62
C ILE A 193 60.24 -1.33 23.38
N GLN A 194 59.03 -0.95 22.95
CA GLN A 194 58.60 0.44 22.87
C GLN A 194 57.41 0.67 23.80
N ASN A 195 57.58 1.54 24.80
CA ASN A 195 56.52 1.91 25.75
C ASN A 195 55.99 3.30 25.43
N ILE A 196 54.70 3.41 25.15
CA ILE A 196 53.98 4.66 24.92
C ILE A 196 53.14 4.95 26.16
N PHE A 197 53.58 5.93 26.94
CA PHE A 197 52.88 6.38 28.14
C PHE A 197 51.85 7.47 27.82
N SER A 198 51.14 7.95 28.85
CA SER A 198 50.11 8.97 28.72
C SER A 198 50.62 10.20 28.00
N GLY A 199 49.92 10.63 26.94
CA GLY A 199 50.26 11.77 26.08
C GLY A 199 51.36 11.49 25.05
N GLY A 200 52.03 10.34 25.09
CA GLY A 200 53.06 9.97 24.12
C GLY A 200 52.47 9.53 22.78
N ASN A 201 53.18 9.80 21.69
CA ASN A 201 52.72 9.52 20.32
C ASN A 201 53.77 8.75 19.52
N THR A 202 53.33 7.75 18.76
CA THR A 202 54.18 7.09 17.78
C THR A 202 53.49 6.90 16.44
N SER A 203 54.23 7.04 15.34
CA SER A 203 53.68 6.85 14.00
C SER A 203 54.65 6.23 13.01
N ASN A 204 54.12 5.53 12.00
CA ASN A 204 54.89 4.94 10.90
C ASN A 204 55.95 3.92 11.35
N MET A 205 55.69 3.19 12.44
CA MET A 205 56.62 2.20 12.99
C MET A 205 56.39 0.80 12.44
N GLY A 206 57.47 0.09 12.14
CA GLY A 206 57.47 -1.34 11.88
C GLY A 206 57.83 -2.14 13.12
N LEU A 207 56.87 -2.88 13.69
CA LEU A 207 57.14 -3.84 14.76
C LEU A 207 57.52 -5.18 14.12
N ILE A 208 58.76 -5.63 14.30
CA ILE A 208 59.21 -6.92 13.74
C ILE A 208 58.92 -8.08 14.71
N SER A 209 59.08 -9.31 14.24
CA SER A 209 58.87 -10.50 15.09
C SER A 209 59.71 -10.45 16.37
N GLY A 210 59.07 -10.74 17.51
CA GLY A 210 59.70 -10.67 18.85
C GLY A 210 59.64 -9.30 19.53
N SER A 211 59.26 -8.25 18.83
CA SER A 211 59.08 -6.92 19.42
C SER A 211 57.80 -6.80 20.26
N ILE A 212 57.82 -5.86 21.21
CA ILE A 212 56.67 -5.53 22.05
C ILE A 212 56.45 -4.02 22.03
N GLN A 213 55.26 -3.59 21.62
CA GLN A 213 54.79 -2.22 21.77
C GLN A 213 53.67 -2.16 22.81
N ASN A 214 53.85 -1.37 23.87
CA ASN A 214 52.87 -1.21 24.94
C ASN A 214 52.28 0.20 24.89
N ILE A 215 50.97 0.31 24.66
CA ILE A 215 50.24 1.58 24.59
C ILE A 215 49.39 1.72 25.86
N SER A 216 49.82 2.61 26.75
CA SER A 216 49.16 2.87 28.04
C SER A 216 48.08 3.95 27.92
N SER A 217 47.38 4.22 29.04
CA SER A 217 46.32 5.24 29.10
C SER A 217 46.78 6.61 28.60
N GLY A 218 46.09 7.16 27.59
CA GLY A 218 46.42 8.43 26.94
C GLY A 218 47.55 8.37 25.91
N GLY A 219 48.17 7.21 25.71
CA GLY A 219 49.14 6.99 24.64
C GLY A 219 48.46 6.71 23.30
N SER A 220 49.10 7.12 22.20
CA SER A 220 48.56 6.98 20.84
C SER A 220 49.57 6.38 19.87
N ALA A 221 49.14 5.44 19.04
CA ALA A 221 49.93 4.87 17.96
C ALA A 221 49.16 4.85 16.63
N SER A 222 49.76 5.35 15.55
CA SER A 222 49.10 5.43 14.24
C SER A 222 49.98 4.90 13.11
N ASN A 223 49.37 4.22 12.13
CA ASN A 223 50.07 3.64 10.98
C ASN A 223 51.18 2.66 11.40
N ILE A 224 50.84 1.73 12.30
CA ILE A 224 51.78 0.72 12.80
C ILE A 224 51.64 -0.57 11.98
N LEU A 225 52.77 -1.11 11.53
CA LEU A 225 52.85 -2.46 10.95
C LEU A 225 53.21 -3.45 12.07
N VAL A 226 52.25 -4.25 12.51
CA VAL A 226 52.40 -5.15 13.65
C VAL A 226 52.77 -6.55 13.16
N ALA A 227 54.06 -6.87 13.04
CA ALA A 227 54.54 -8.27 12.89
C ALA A 227 55.03 -8.88 14.21
N GLY A 228 55.32 -8.05 15.22
CA GLY A 228 55.54 -8.45 16.61
C GLY A 228 54.25 -8.49 17.44
N THR A 229 54.32 -8.04 18.69
CA THR A 229 53.17 -7.90 19.60
C THR A 229 52.87 -6.44 19.90
N GLN A 230 51.61 -6.03 19.74
CA GLN A 230 51.11 -4.73 20.19
C GLN A 230 50.06 -4.93 21.28
N ASN A 231 50.29 -4.35 22.46
CA ASN A 231 49.37 -4.37 23.59
C ASN A 231 48.74 -2.98 23.76
N VAL A 232 47.41 -2.89 23.63
CA VAL A 232 46.64 -1.66 23.84
C VAL A 232 45.90 -1.78 25.17
N TYR A 233 46.32 -1.01 26.17
CA TYR A 233 45.75 -1.02 27.51
C TYR A 233 44.64 0.04 27.69
N ALA A 234 44.02 0.07 28.87
CA ALA A 234 42.94 1.00 29.22
C ALA A 234 43.28 2.46 28.92
N GLY A 235 42.47 3.12 28.09
CA GLY A 235 42.64 4.51 27.66
C GLY A 235 43.72 4.72 26.60
N GLY A 236 44.41 3.67 26.15
CA GLY A 236 45.32 3.72 25.01
C GLY A 236 44.56 3.62 23.68
N SER A 237 45.10 4.26 22.63
CA SER A 237 44.50 4.27 21.30
C SER A 237 45.48 3.78 20.24
N SER A 238 45.00 2.92 19.33
CA SER A 238 45.78 2.51 18.17
C SER A 238 44.99 2.50 16.87
N MET A 239 45.59 3.06 15.82
CA MET A 239 45.15 2.96 14.44
C MET A 239 46.22 2.22 13.64
N SER A 240 46.28 0.90 13.82
CA SER A 240 47.27 0.03 13.17
C SER A 240 46.94 -0.16 11.69
N ALA A 241 47.96 -0.07 10.84
CA ALA A 241 47.80 -0.20 9.40
C ALA A 241 47.62 -1.65 8.95
N SER A 242 48.38 -2.57 9.56
CA SER A 242 48.30 -3.99 9.28
C SER A 242 48.78 -4.80 10.48
N VAL A 243 48.08 -5.89 10.78
CA VAL A 243 48.42 -6.84 11.85
C VAL A 243 48.69 -8.21 11.22
N ASN A 244 49.97 -8.58 11.20
CA ASN A 244 50.47 -9.88 10.72
C ASN A 244 51.03 -10.72 11.89
N GLY A 245 51.29 -10.08 13.03
CA GLY A 245 51.68 -10.68 14.31
C GLY A 245 50.48 -10.75 15.26
N ILE A 246 50.63 -10.18 16.45
CA ILE A 246 49.60 -10.22 17.51
C ILE A 246 49.22 -8.80 17.95
N GLN A 247 47.93 -8.48 17.96
CA GLN A 247 47.40 -7.27 18.59
C GLN A 247 46.45 -7.67 19.73
N ASN A 248 46.82 -7.34 20.97
CA ASN A 248 45.99 -7.56 22.15
C ASN A 248 45.35 -6.23 22.57
N VAL A 249 44.02 -6.20 22.66
CA VAL A 249 43.25 -5.02 23.07
C VAL A 249 42.57 -5.32 24.40
N TYR A 250 43.11 -4.76 25.48
CA TYR A 250 42.62 -4.97 26.83
C TYR A 250 41.48 -4.00 27.18
N SER A 251 40.86 -4.21 28.33
CA SER A 251 39.75 -3.39 28.84
C SER A 251 40.01 -1.90 28.75
N GLY A 252 39.09 -1.14 28.14
CA GLY A 252 39.20 0.30 27.92
C GLY A 252 40.18 0.73 26.83
N GLY A 253 40.87 -0.21 26.18
CA GLY A 253 41.69 0.06 25.00
C GLY A 253 40.82 0.22 23.75
N ILE A 254 41.22 1.12 22.85
CA ILE A 254 40.48 1.43 21.63
C ILE A 254 41.37 1.18 20.42
N VAL A 255 40.84 0.40 19.46
CA VAL A 255 41.46 0.19 18.17
C VAL A 255 40.49 0.49 17.04
N SER A 256 41.01 1.01 15.92
CA SER A 256 40.17 1.33 14.76
C SER A 256 40.89 1.10 13.44
N ASN A 257 40.10 0.80 12.40
CA ASN A 257 40.56 0.64 11.01
C ASN A 257 41.70 -0.38 10.84
N VAL A 258 41.56 -1.54 11.49
CA VAL A 258 42.63 -2.54 11.53
C VAL A 258 42.49 -3.53 10.36
N LEU A 259 43.53 -3.67 9.54
CA LEU A 259 43.66 -4.78 8.58
C LEU A 259 44.42 -5.94 9.24
N ILE A 260 43.78 -7.09 9.43
CA ILE A 260 44.42 -8.31 9.93
C ILE A 260 44.65 -9.25 8.76
N THR A 261 45.88 -9.68 8.55
CA THR A 261 46.26 -10.42 7.33
C THR A 261 47.42 -11.39 7.61
N TYR A 262 47.72 -12.26 6.64
CA TYR A 262 48.86 -13.19 6.65
C TYR A 262 48.99 -14.03 7.94
N GLY A 263 47.86 -14.51 8.49
CA GLY A 263 47.83 -15.30 9.73
C GLY A 263 47.92 -14.47 11.03
N GLY A 264 47.88 -13.15 10.94
CA GLY A 264 47.85 -12.27 12.12
C GLY A 264 46.64 -12.54 13.03
N SER A 265 46.80 -12.22 14.32
CA SER A 265 45.79 -12.45 15.35
C SER A 265 45.47 -11.15 16.09
N GLN A 266 44.19 -10.83 16.19
CA GLN A 266 43.68 -9.76 17.05
C GLN A 266 42.81 -10.36 18.17
N ASN A 267 43.18 -10.07 19.41
CA ASN A 267 42.47 -10.53 20.61
C ASN A 267 41.81 -9.33 21.30
N ILE A 268 40.48 -9.35 21.40
CA ILE A 268 39.67 -8.27 21.98
C ILE A 268 39.10 -8.75 23.31
N TYR A 269 39.62 -8.23 24.42
CA TYR A 269 39.26 -8.65 25.78
C TYR A 269 38.10 -7.83 26.36
N ASP A 270 37.69 -8.18 27.59
CA ASP A 270 36.57 -7.57 28.32
C ASP A 270 36.65 -6.04 28.37
N GLY A 271 35.63 -5.34 27.91
CA GLY A 271 35.55 -3.88 27.91
C GLY A 271 36.42 -3.19 26.85
N ALA A 272 37.06 -3.94 25.95
CA ALA A 272 37.74 -3.39 24.78
C ALA A 272 36.73 -3.07 23.66
N VAL A 273 37.02 -2.00 22.90
CA VAL A 273 36.18 -1.57 21.77
C VAL A 273 37.02 -1.53 20.49
N LEU A 274 36.54 -2.27 19.49
CA LEU A 274 37.04 -2.19 18.12
C LEU A 274 35.97 -1.59 17.20
N VAL A 275 36.38 -0.62 16.38
CA VAL A 275 35.55 -0.06 15.30
C VAL A 275 36.24 -0.29 13.96
N GLY A 276 35.65 -1.16 13.13
CA GLY A 276 36.12 -1.44 11.77
C GLY A 276 37.41 -2.27 11.74
N ALA A 277 37.27 -3.56 11.44
CA ALA A 277 38.39 -4.43 11.10
C ALA A 277 38.11 -5.20 9.82
N ALA A 278 39.16 -5.46 9.03
CA ALA A 278 39.14 -6.37 7.90
C ALA A 278 39.99 -7.61 8.23
N VAL A 279 39.38 -8.80 8.25
CA VAL A 279 40.03 -10.07 8.62
C VAL A 279 40.23 -10.92 7.36
N ASN A 280 41.47 -10.97 6.86
CA ASN A 280 41.81 -11.54 5.55
C ASN A 280 42.89 -12.64 5.64
N TYR A 281 43.04 -13.43 4.57
CA TYR A 281 44.19 -14.34 4.35
C TYR A 281 44.56 -15.24 5.56
N ASN A 282 43.60 -16.03 6.06
CA ASN A 282 43.73 -16.90 7.23
C ASN A 282 44.05 -16.18 8.56
N ALA A 283 43.82 -14.87 8.63
CA ALA A 283 43.89 -14.12 9.88
C ALA A 283 42.75 -14.49 10.84
N ASN A 284 42.98 -14.22 12.14
CA ASN A 284 42.04 -14.55 13.20
C ASN A 284 41.70 -13.31 14.03
N GLN A 285 40.40 -13.04 14.20
CA GLN A 285 39.89 -12.11 15.19
C GLN A 285 39.15 -12.87 16.28
N ASN A 286 39.64 -12.79 17.51
CA ASN A 286 39.05 -13.42 18.69
C ASN A 286 38.36 -12.35 19.53
N VAL A 287 37.03 -12.37 19.56
CA VAL A 287 36.21 -11.52 20.43
C VAL A 287 35.95 -12.29 21.72
N LEU A 288 36.75 -12.01 22.74
CA LEU A 288 36.73 -12.71 24.03
C LEU A 288 35.60 -12.18 24.93
N SER A 289 35.51 -12.72 26.14
CA SER A 289 34.47 -12.36 27.10
C SER A 289 34.44 -10.87 27.40
N GLY A 290 33.28 -10.24 27.19
CA GLY A 290 33.02 -8.82 27.36
C GLY A 290 33.65 -7.91 26.29
N GLY A 291 34.34 -8.47 25.30
CA GLY A 291 34.88 -7.72 24.16
C GLY A 291 33.78 -7.34 23.16
N SER A 292 33.95 -6.18 22.50
CA SER A 292 33.00 -5.68 21.50
C SER A 292 33.69 -5.34 20.18
N ALA A 293 33.20 -5.91 19.08
CA ALA A 293 33.61 -5.57 17.72
C ALA A 293 32.43 -5.05 16.89
N LEU A 294 32.59 -3.87 16.29
CA LEU A 294 31.60 -3.23 15.43
C LEU A 294 32.10 -3.20 13.97
N SER A 295 31.22 -3.62 13.05
CA SER A 295 31.45 -3.50 11.60
C SER A 295 32.69 -4.24 11.09
N ALA A 296 32.88 -5.49 11.53
CA ALA A 296 33.94 -6.35 11.02
C ALA A 296 33.63 -6.86 9.60
N ILE A 297 34.63 -6.84 8.71
CA ILE A 297 34.59 -7.44 7.37
C ILE A 297 35.46 -8.69 7.40
N ILE A 298 34.91 -9.85 7.06
CA ILE A 298 35.60 -11.14 7.16
C ILE A 298 35.71 -11.73 5.74
N SER A 299 36.91 -11.77 5.16
CA SER A 299 37.13 -12.19 3.77
C SER A 299 38.35 -13.11 3.65
N GLY A 300 38.13 -14.42 3.72
CA GLY A 300 39.22 -15.42 3.76
C GLY A 300 39.88 -15.57 5.13
N GLY A 301 39.37 -14.89 6.16
CA GLY A 301 39.80 -15.01 7.55
C GLY A 301 38.70 -15.58 8.47
N THR A 302 39.00 -15.69 9.76
CA THR A 302 38.08 -16.23 10.78
C THR A 302 37.80 -15.22 11.89
N GLN A 303 36.52 -15.02 12.24
CA GLN A 303 36.12 -14.32 13.45
C GLN A 303 35.51 -15.33 14.44
N THR A 304 36.08 -15.43 15.63
CA THR A 304 35.57 -16.29 16.70
C THR A 304 35.01 -15.43 17.83
N ILE A 305 33.74 -15.62 18.15
CA ILE A 305 33.02 -14.94 19.24
C ILE A 305 32.87 -15.92 20.40
N LEU A 306 33.49 -15.60 21.53
CA LEU A 306 33.52 -16.43 22.74
C LEU A 306 32.47 -15.95 23.76
N SER A 307 32.41 -16.60 24.92
CA SER A 307 31.41 -16.35 25.97
C SER A 307 31.36 -14.90 26.41
N ALA A 308 30.20 -14.23 26.29
CA ALA A 308 29.97 -12.79 26.52
C ALA A 308 30.68 -11.83 25.55
N GLY A 309 31.31 -12.33 24.48
CA GLY A 309 31.75 -11.50 23.36
C GLY A 309 30.56 -11.05 22.51
N SER A 310 30.61 -9.82 22.01
CA SER A 310 29.54 -9.22 21.19
C SER A 310 30.08 -8.71 19.87
N VAL A 311 29.42 -9.11 18.78
CA VAL A 311 29.68 -8.57 17.44
C VAL A 311 28.41 -8.00 16.86
N THR A 312 28.50 -6.79 16.30
CA THR A 312 27.37 -6.14 15.63
C THR A 312 27.74 -5.73 14.22
N SER A 313 26.83 -6.01 13.27
CA SER A 313 26.94 -5.62 11.87
C SER A 313 28.19 -6.14 11.16
N ALA A 314 28.57 -7.39 11.44
CA ALA A 314 29.65 -8.05 10.70
C ALA A 314 29.18 -8.45 9.29
N THR A 315 30.08 -8.39 8.30
CA THR A 315 29.84 -8.89 6.95
C THR A 315 30.85 -9.98 6.62
N ILE A 316 30.35 -11.16 6.24
CA ILE A 316 31.15 -12.34 5.87
C ILE A 316 31.13 -12.48 4.35
N PHE A 317 32.29 -12.36 3.72
CA PHE A 317 32.51 -12.56 2.28
C PHE A 317 33.10 -13.95 1.98
N SER A 318 33.40 -14.20 0.71
CA SER A 318 33.96 -15.46 0.22
C SER A 318 35.19 -15.91 1.02
N GLY A 319 35.15 -17.16 1.49
CA GLY A 319 36.20 -17.77 2.32
C GLY A 319 36.25 -17.26 3.77
N GLY A 320 35.42 -16.28 4.12
CA GLY A 320 35.27 -15.79 5.50
C GLY A 320 34.43 -16.73 6.34
N THR A 321 34.79 -16.91 7.61
CA THR A 321 34.02 -17.71 8.57
C THR A 321 33.81 -16.95 9.89
N GLN A 322 32.58 -16.96 10.41
CA GLN A 322 32.26 -16.49 11.76
C GLN A 322 31.81 -17.67 12.63
N PHE A 323 32.51 -17.93 13.74
CA PHE A 323 32.12 -18.90 14.76
C PHE A 323 31.50 -18.19 15.96
N VAL A 324 30.26 -18.52 16.28
CA VAL A 324 29.58 -18.01 17.49
C VAL A 324 29.53 -19.12 18.53
N SER A 325 30.41 -19.04 19.53
CA SER A 325 30.60 -20.06 20.56
C SER A 325 29.68 -19.87 21.76
N SER A 326 29.75 -20.79 22.73
CA SER A 326 28.94 -20.75 23.95
C SER A 326 28.99 -19.39 24.66
N GLY A 327 27.83 -18.74 24.81
CA GLY A 327 27.65 -17.42 25.41
C GLY A 327 28.03 -16.24 24.51
N GLY A 328 28.53 -16.47 23.29
CA GLY A 328 28.80 -15.44 22.30
C GLY A 328 27.52 -14.95 21.62
N ASN A 329 27.51 -13.66 21.26
CA ASN A 329 26.38 -13.01 20.59
C ASN A 329 26.81 -12.33 19.30
N ALA A 330 26.14 -12.64 18.19
CA ALA A 330 26.26 -11.91 16.94
C ALA A 330 24.91 -11.32 16.52
N ASN A 331 24.89 -10.03 16.21
CA ASN A 331 23.68 -9.32 15.80
C ASN A 331 23.88 -8.63 14.44
N LEU A 332 22.87 -8.69 13.57
CA LEU A 332 22.86 -8.08 12.24
C LEU A 332 24.01 -8.55 11.35
N THR A 333 24.42 -9.82 11.48
CA THR A 333 25.45 -10.39 10.60
C THR A 333 24.90 -10.54 9.18
N GLN A 334 25.65 -10.10 8.17
CA GLN A 334 25.38 -10.36 6.77
C GLN A 334 26.33 -11.43 6.23
N VAL A 335 25.79 -12.51 5.67
CA VAL A 335 26.56 -13.62 5.10
C VAL A 335 26.40 -13.61 3.59
N SER A 336 27.47 -13.28 2.86
CA SER A 336 27.48 -13.19 1.38
C SER A 336 27.93 -14.51 0.74
N ALA A 337 27.98 -14.54 -0.60
CA ALA A 337 28.40 -15.70 -1.40
C ALA A 337 29.70 -16.34 -0.88
N ASN A 338 29.65 -17.65 -0.61
CA ASN A 338 30.74 -18.46 -0.07
C ASN A 338 31.26 -18.01 1.31
N GLY A 339 30.51 -17.18 2.03
CA GLY A 339 30.71 -16.88 3.45
C GLY A 339 29.96 -17.89 4.33
N LEU A 340 30.51 -18.16 5.51
CA LEU A 340 29.96 -19.12 6.46
C LEU A 340 29.77 -18.51 7.86
N GLN A 341 28.55 -18.52 8.39
CA GLN A 341 28.29 -18.31 9.81
C GLN A 341 27.99 -19.66 10.48
N THR A 342 28.77 -20.05 11.47
CA THR A 342 28.54 -21.27 12.27
C THR A 342 28.16 -20.89 13.70
N VAL A 343 26.97 -21.27 14.11
CA VAL A 343 26.44 -21.08 15.47
C VAL A 343 26.65 -22.38 16.25
N LEU A 344 27.56 -22.37 17.21
CA LEU A 344 27.94 -23.52 18.02
C LEU A 344 27.06 -23.62 19.28
N SER A 345 27.28 -24.67 20.08
CA SER A 345 26.54 -24.90 21.31
C SER A 345 26.58 -23.72 22.28
N GLY A 346 25.42 -23.21 22.67
CA GLY A 346 25.25 -22.04 23.53
C GLY A 346 25.51 -20.69 22.85
N GLY A 347 25.86 -20.67 21.56
CA GLY A 347 25.99 -19.45 20.76
C GLY A 347 24.62 -18.94 20.34
N THR A 348 24.48 -17.61 20.29
CA THR A 348 23.23 -16.95 19.89
C THR A 348 23.48 -15.98 18.75
N VAL A 349 22.65 -16.07 17.70
CA VAL A 349 22.63 -15.08 16.62
C VAL A 349 21.24 -14.53 16.42
N VAL A 350 21.15 -13.23 16.13
CA VAL A 350 19.90 -12.50 15.94
C VAL A 350 19.97 -11.69 14.66
N SER A 351 18.91 -11.75 13.86
CA SER A 351 18.75 -10.95 12.64
C SER A 351 19.89 -11.11 11.65
N THR A 352 20.39 -12.35 11.48
CA THR A 352 21.32 -12.66 10.40
C THR A 352 20.60 -12.58 9.06
N THR A 353 21.20 -11.91 8.07
CA THR A 353 20.78 -11.99 6.66
C THR A 353 21.77 -12.84 5.90
N VAL A 354 21.32 -13.97 5.34
CA VAL A 354 22.11 -14.83 4.47
C VAL A 354 21.72 -14.50 3.03
N ALA A 355 22.65 -13.92 2.28
CA ALA A 355 22.50 -13.55 0.88
C ALA A 355 22.90 -14.71 -0.06
N ASP A 356 22.72 -14.50 -1.37
CA ASP A 356 22.96 -15.52 -2.41
C ASP A 356 24.33 -16.20 -2.28
N GLY A 357 24.32 -17.53 -2.28
CA GLY A 357 25.49 -18.39 -2.08
C GLY A 357 26.08 -18.40 -0.66
N GLY A 358 25.49 -17.69 0.31
CA GLY A 358 25.90 -17.70 1.72
C GLY A 358 25.34 -18.90 2.49
N THR A 359 25.98 -19.28 3.59
CA THR A 359 25.51 -20.37 4.46
C THR A 359 25.51 -19.99 5.94
N GLN A 360 24.39 -20.24 6.62
CA GLN A 360 24.33 -20.29 8.09
C GLN A 360 24.18 -21.74 8.55
N SER A 361 25.09 -22.22 9.39
CA SER A 361 25.02 -23.54 10.03
C SER A 361 24.73 -23.38 11.52
N VAL A 362 23.67 -24.01 12.01
CA VAL A 362 23.26 -23.97 13.42
C VAL A 362 23.47 -25.36 14.03
N SER A 363 24.46 -25.49 14.89
CA SER A 363 24.88 -26.75 15.53
C SER A 363 24.11 -27.03 16.83
N GLY A 364 24.33 -28.21 17.42
CA GLY A 364 23.67 -28.64 18.67
C GLY A 364 23.79 -27.66 19.83
N GLY A 365 22.64 -27.16 20.31
CA GLY A 365 22.55 -26.15 21.37
C GLY A 365 22.79 -24.71 20.90
N GLY A 366 23.05 -24.47 19.62
CA GLY A 366 23.10 -23.14 19.03
C GLY A 366 21.70 -22.62 18.69
N ILE A 367 21.51 -21.30 18.80
CA ILE A 367 20.22 -20.64 18.59
C ILE A 367 20.37 -19.53 17.55
N ALA A 368 19.53 -19.56 16.51
CA ALA A 368 19.39 -18.46 15.56
C ALA A 368 17.94 -17.94 15.56
N SER A 369 17.76 -16.63 15.57
CA SER A 369 16.43 -16.01 15.54
C SER A 369 16.35 -14.90 14.50
N LEU A 370 15.17 -14.76 13.89
CA LEU A 370 14.88 -13.73 12.87
C LEU A 370 15.86 -13.79 11.68
N THR A 371 16.36 -14.98 11.35
CA THR A 371 17.26 -15.15 10.21
C THR A 371 16.46 -14.97 8.91
N VAL A 372 16.99 -14.18 7.98
CA VAL A 372 16.47 -14.06 6.60
C VAL A 372 17.38 -14.84 5.65
N ILE A 373 16.83 -15.80 4.93
CA ILE A 373 17.52 -16.61 3.92
C ILE A 373 17.07 -16.15 2.54
N SER A 374 17.96 -15.49 1.81
CA SER A 374 17.70 -14.95 0.47
C SER A 374 17.80 -16.02 -0.63
N SER A 375 17.53 -15.64 -1.88
CA SER A 375 17.71 -16.51 -3.05
C SER A 375 19.08 -17.15 -3.11
N GLY A 376 19.13 -18.47 -3.25
CA GLY A 376 20.36 -19.25 -3.36
C GLY A 376 21.16 -19.40 -2.06
N ALA A 377 20.63 -18.92 -0.94
CA ALA A 377 21.23 -19.06 0.39
C ALA A 377 20.76 -20.33 1.12
N LEU A 378 21.56 -20.81 2.08
CA LEU A 378 21.28 -22.01 2.85
C LEU A 378 21.31 -21.75 4.37
N GLN A 379 20.28 -22.22 5.08
CA GLN A 379 20.32 -22.45 6.52
C GLN A 379 20.35 -23.96 6.81
N ALA A 380 21.46 -24.47 7.33
CA ALA A 380 21.59 -25.85 7.76
C ALA A 380 21.43 -25.96 9.29
N VAL A 381 20.30 -26.49 9.74
CA VAL A 381 20.02 -26.74 11.17
C VAL A 381 20.38 -28.19 11.49
N LEU A 382 21.47 -28.36 12.22
CA LEU A 382 22.04 -29.66 12.55
C LEU A 382 21.40 -30.24 13.83
N SER A 383 21.83 -31.44 14.23
CA SER A 383 21.30 -32.14 15.40
C SER A 383 21.40 -31.30 16.67
N GLY A 384 20.26 -31.05 17.32
CA GLY A 384 20.12 -30.21 18.52
C GLY A 384 20.15 -28.71 18.27
N GLY A 385 20.30 -28.26 17.02
CA GLY A 385 20.22 -26.83 16.66
C GLY A 385 18.78 -26.34 16.68
N SER A 386 18.60 -25.06 17.02
CA SER A 386 17.27 -24.44 17.09
C SER A 386 17.22 -23.13 16.35
N VAL A 387 16.20 -22.98 15.49
CA VAL A 387 15.92 -21.73 14.79
C VAL A 387 14.50 -21.25 15.04
N VAL A 388 14.35 -19.94 15.18
CA VAL A 388 13.07 -19.30 15.53
C VAL A 388 12.79 -18.17 14.55
N SER A 389 11.59 -18.18 13.96
CA SER A 389 11.11 -17.13 13.04
C SER A 389 12.05 -16.90 11.85
N THR A 390 12.55 -17.97 11.24
CA THR A 390 13.31 -17.87 9.99
C THR A 390 12.36 -17.47 8.85
N MET A 391 12.78 -16.49 8.03
CA MET A 391 12.10 -16.15 6.78
C MET A 391 12.91 -16.68 5.59
N LEU A 392 12.31 -17.58 4.79
CA LEU A 392 12.87 -18.02 3.53
C LEU A 392 12.27 -17.18 2.41
N ALA A 393 13.08 -16.31 1.81
CA ALA A 393 12.73 -15.57 0.61
C ALA A 393 12.89 -16.46 -0.63
N ALA A 394 12.55 -15.95 -1.82
CA ALA A 394 12.51 -16.77 -3.03
C ALA A 394 13.81 -17.52 -3.29
N SER A 395 13.72 -18.84 -3.53
CA SER A 395 14.86 -19.76 -3.69
C SER A 395 15.80 -19.90 -2.48
N GLY A 396 15.40 -19.42 -1.29
CA GLY A 396 16.09 -19.70 -0.03
C GLY A 396 15.79 -21.12 0.46
N ILE A 397 16.80 -21.78 1.03
CA ILE A 397 16.69 -23.18 1.49
C ILE A 397 16.97 -23.26 3.00
N GLN A 398 16.07 -23.91 3.74
CA GLN A 398 16.33 -24.35 5.12
C GLN A 398 16.30 -25.87 5.18
N THR A 399 17.37 -26.48 5.70
CA THR A 399 17.44 -27.92 5.90
C THR A 399 17.52 -28.22 7.40
N LEU A 400 16.54 -28.97 7.90
CA LEU A 400 16.53 -29.50 9.27
C LEU A 400 17.03 -30.95 9.24
N SER A 401 18.19 -31.19 9.84
CA SER A 401 18.76 -32.52 10.00
C SER A 401 18.12 -33.28 11.16
N SER A 402 18.48 -34.55 11.36
CA SER A 402 18.00 -35.34 12.50
C SER A 402 18.30 -34.66 13.83
N GLY A 403 17.26 -34.34 14.61
CA GLY A 403 17.33 -33.60 15.87
C GLY A 403 17.40 -32.08 15.74
N GLY A 404 17.40 -31.52 14.52
CA GLY A 404 17.29 -30.08 14.29
C GLY A 404 15.85 -29.60 14.43
N THR A 405 15.66 -28.38 14.95
CA THR A 405 14.33 -27.81 15.24
C THR A 405 14.14 -26.45 14.60
N ALA A 406 12.98 -26.22 14.01
CA ALA A 406 12.55 -24.90 13.54
C ALA A 406 11.15 -24.56 14.07
N THR A 407 10.94 -23.31 14.47
CA THR A 407 9.65 -22.79 14.95
C THR A 407 9.30 -21.52 14.19
N GLY A 408 8.08 -21.41 13.65
CA GLY A 408 7.61 -20.20 12.99
C GLY A 408 8.33 -19.85 11.68
N THR A 409 8.81 -20.85 10.93
CA THR A 409 9.43 -20.60 9.62
C THR A 409 8.38 -20.09 8.62
N ILE A 410 8.69 -19.03 7.87
CA ILE A 410 7.88 -18.56 6.74
C ILE A 410 8.57 -18.98 5.44
N VAL A 411 7.88 -19.76 4.61
CA VAL A 411 8.36 -20.26 3.32
C VAL A 411 7.67 -19.47 2.20
N SER A 412 8.39 -18.56 1.54
CA SER A 412 7.85 -17.72 0.45
C SER A 412 7.88 -18.43 -0.91
N SER A 413 7.39 -17.77 -1.97
CA SER A 413 7.44 -18.28 -3.36
C SER A 413 8.80 -18.81 -3.75
N ASP A 414 8.86 -20.03 -4.30
CA ASP A 414 10.07 -20.72 -4.75
C ASP A 414 11.10 -21.02 -3.65
N ALA A 415 10.76 -20.80 -2.37
CA ALA A 415 11.58 -21.17 -1.24
C ALA A 415 11.29 -22.61 -0.78
N THR A 416 12.28 -23.27 -0.20
CA THR A 416 12.15 -24.67 0.21
C THR A 416 12.58 -24.89 1.66
N GLN A 417 11.69 -25.47 2.47
CA GLN A 417 12.04 -26.04 3.77
C GLN A 417 12.12 -27.57 3.65
N ILE A 418 13.26 -28.16 4.00
CA ILE A 418 13.50 -29.60 3.95
C ILE A 418 13.64 -30.11 5.38
N ILE A 419 12.70 -30.94 5.82
CA ILE A 419 12.71 -31.61 7.13
C ILE A 419 13.17 -33.05 6.93
N SER A 420 14.43 -33.33 7.24
CA SER A 420 14.99 -34.69 7.13
C SER A 420 14.45 -35.59 8.23
N ALA A 421 14.64 -36.91 8.09
CA ALA A 421 14.24 -37.89 9.11
C ALA A 421 14.79 -37.54 10.50
N GLY A 422 13.88 -37.41 11.47
CA GLY A 422 14.17 -36.99 12.85
C GLY A 422 14.32 -35.48 13.07
N GLY A 423 14.22 -34.65 12.02
CA GLY A 423 14.07 -33.19 12.16
C GLY A 423 12.63 -32.82 12.51
N VAL A 424 12.44 -31.63 13.12
CA VAL A 424 11.12 -31.14 13.54
C VAL A 424 10.93 -29.69 13.10
N ALA A 425 9.89 -29.40 12.32
CA ALA A 425 9.39 -28.05 12.14
C ALA A 425 8.04 -27.89 12.84
N SER A 426 7.79 -26.70 13.36
CA SER A 426 6.50 -26.36 13.96
C SER A 426 6.06 -24.95 13.58
N SER A 427 4.75 -24.77 13.39
CA SER A 427 4.14 -23.50 13.00
C SER A 427 4.75 -22.92 11.73
N THR A 428 5.08 -23.77 10.75
CA THR A 428 5.57 -23.32 9.45
C THR A 428 4.41 -22.70 8.67
N THR A 429 4.61 -21.50 8.11
CA THR A 429 3.67 -20.90 7.15
C THR A 429 4.23 -21.06 5.74
N ILE A 430 3.59 -21.90 4.94
CA ILE A 430 3.93 -22.18 3.54
C ILE A 430 3.10 -21.25 2.66
N SER A 431 3.70 -20.16 2.18
CA SER A 431 3.03 -19.15 1.37
C SER A 431 2.93 -19.58 -0.10
N THR A 432 2.25 -18.75 -0.92
CA THR A 432 2.11 -18.93 -2.37
C THR A 432 3.45 -19.28 -3.03
N GLY A 433 3.53 -20.45 -3.68
CA GLY A 433 4.71 -20.96 -4.37
C GLY A 433 5.80 -21.57 -3.46
N GLY A 434 5.64 -21.53 -2.13
CA GLY A 434 6.57 -22.12 -1.19
C GLY A 434 6.40 -23.64 -1.08
N ILE A 435 7.50 -24.34 -0.80
CA ILE A 435 7.52 -25.80 -0.69
C ILE A 435 8.09 -26.23 0.65
N GLN A 436 7.37 -27.07 1.37
CA GLN A 436 7.89 -27.82 2.51
C GLN A 436 7.98 -29.30 2.15
N THR A 437 9.11 -29.93 2.40
CA THR A 437 9.32 -31.38 2.22
C THR A 437 9.57 -32.04 3.56
N VAL A 438 8.79 -33.07 3.90
CA VAL A 438 8.75 -33.66 5.24
C VAL A 438 9.06 -35.15 5.22
N ALA A 439 10.29 -35.51 5.60
CA ALA A 439 10.68 -36.87 6.00
C ALA A 439 10.80 -37.03 7.52
N GLY A 440 10.77 -35.92 8.28
CA GLY A 440 10.76 -35.87 9.74
C GLY A 440 9.36 -35.61 10.29
N VAL A 441 9.23 -34.61 11.16
CA VAL A 441 7.95 -34.21 11.77
C VAL A 441 7.61 -32.76 11.46
N ALA A 442 6.39 -32.52 11.00
CA ALA A 442 5.79 -31.20 10.85
C ALA A 442 4.60 -31.07 11.81
N VAL A 443 4.50 -29.94 12.52
CA VAL A 443 3.50 -29.72 13.59
C VAL A 443 2.84 -28.35 13.44
N ASP A 444 1.51 -28.30 13.43
CA ASP A 444 0.75 -27.03 13.41
C ASP A 444 1.08 -26.12 12.20
N ASP A 445 1.31 -26.72 11.03
CA ASP A 445 1.68 -25.99 9.81
C ASP A 445 0.46 -25.36 9.11
N VAL A 446 0.73 -24.30 8.37
CA VAL A 446 -0.27 -23.53 7.61
C VAL A 446 0.14 -23.48 6.15
N ILE A 447 -0.76 -23.90 5.25
CA ILE A 447 -0.66 -23.73 3.81
C ILE A 447 -1.47 -22.49 3.41
N ALA A 448 -0.88 -21.58 2.67
CA ALA A 448 -1.51 -20.36 2.15
C ALA A 448 -1.30 -20.22 0.64
N GLY A 449 -2.37 -19.84 -0.06
CA GLY A 449 -2.43 -19.76 -1.52
C GLY A 449 -2.08 -21.11 -2.16
N ASN A 450 -1.28 -21.11 -3.22
CA ASN A 450 -0.78 -22.33 -3.86
C ASN A 450 0.51 -22.89 -3.21
N GLY A 451 0.68 -22.77 -1.89
CA GLY A 451 1.77 -23.41 -1.16
C GLY A 451 1.66 -24.94 -1.19
N SER A 452 2.79 -25.64 -1.05
CA SER A 452 2.84 -27.11 -1.12
C SER A 452 3.55 -27.74 0.08
N ALA A 453 2.89 -28.68 0.74
CA ALA A 453 3.48 -29.58 1.72
C ALA A 453 3.63 -30.98 1.11
N VAL A 454 4.84 -31.50 1.04
CA VAL A 454 5.19 -32.80 0.46
C VAL A 454 5.66 -33.74 1.56
N ILE A 455 4.85 -34.72 1.92
CA ILE A 455 5.15 -35.71 2.95
C ILE A 455 5.78 -36.93 2.30
N LEU A 456 7.06 -37.12 2.58
CA LEU A 456 7.86 -38.23 2.09
C LEU A 456 7.72 -39.46 2.99
N ARG A 457 8.22 -40.60 2.51
CA ARG A 457 8.26 -41.86 3.27
C ARG A 457 8.85 -41.67 4.67
N GLY A 458 8.06 -42.01 5.69
CA GLY A 458 8.45 -41.92 7.11
C GLY A 458 8.24 -40.55 7.73
N GLY A 459 7.81 -39.56 6.95
CA GLY A 459 7.35 -38.27 7.44
C GLY A 459 6.07 -38.40 8.27
N SER A 460 5.89 -37.48 9.22
CA SER A 460 4.72 -37.42 10.07
C SER A 460 4.18 -35.99 10.17
N LEU A 461 2.86 -35.89 10.04
CA LEU A 461 2.10 -34.69 10.39
C LEU A 461 1.45 -34.89 11.76
N SER A 462 1.53 -33.88 12.62
CA SER A 462 0.95 -33.88 13.96
C SER A 462 0.30 -32.52 14.29
N GLY A 463 -0.61 -32.48 15.26
CA GLY A 463 -1.32 -31.24 15.63
C GLY A 463 -2.38 -30.86 14.58
N SER A 464 -2.32 -29.63 14.06
CA SER A 464 -3.17 -29.20 12.94
C SER A 464 -2.39 -28.99 11.64
N LEU A 465 -3.06 -29.17 10.50
CA LEU A 465 -2.64 -28.63 9.21
C LEU A 465 -3.76 -27.73 8.70
N THR A 466 -3.47 -26.44 8.46
CA THR A 466 -4.51 -25.46 8.09
C THR A 466 -4.29 -24.90 6.70
N PHE A 467 -5.30 -24.99 5.85
CA PHE A 467 -5.40 -24.22 4.60
C PHE A 467 -6.06 -22.88 4.92
N SER A 468 -5.37 -21.75 4.69
CA SER A 468 -5.71 -20.46 5.31
C SER A 468 -6.19 -19.34 4.35
N SER A 469 -6.15 -19.54 3.03
CA SER A 469 -6.54 -18.53 2.05
C SER A 469 -6.95 -19.14 0.72
N ALA A 470 -7.79 -18.45 -0.07
CA ALA A 470 -8.10 -18.84 -1.45
C ALA A 470 -6.82 -18.99 -2.31
N GLY A 471 -6.73 -20.07 -3.07
CA GLY A 471 -5.59 -20.51 -3.86
C GLY A 471 -5.38 -22.01 -3.71
N SER A 472 -4.91 -22.68 -4.76
CA SER A 472 -4.81 -24.15 -4.80
C SER A 472 -3.69 -24.72 -3.94
N GLY A 473 -3.88 -24.74 -2.61
CA GLY A 473 -2.96 -25.35 -1.68
C GLY A 473 -2.84 -26.85 -1.95
N THR A 474 -1.64 -27.40 -1.83
CA THR A 474 -1.40 -28.82 -2.13
C THR A 474 -0.77 -29.54 -0.94
N LEU A 475 -1.39 -30.64 -0.53
CA LEU A 475 -0.77 -31.65 0.33
C LEU A 475 -0.49 -32.91 -0.50
N LEU A 476 0.78 -33.24 -0.70
CA LEU A 476 1.20 -34.45 -1.40
C LEU A 476 1.71 -35.49 -0.41
N ILE A 477 1.18 -36.71 -0.46
CA ILE A 477 1.58 -37.82 0.41
C ILE A 477 2.12 -38.98 -0.44
N THR A 478 3.44 -39.15 -0.45
CA THR A 478 4.12 -40.04 -1.42
C THR A 478 4.21 -41.51 -0.99
N ASP A 479 3.86 -41.88 0.25
CA ASP A 479 3.98 -43.26 0.76
C ASP A 479 2.92 -43.54 1.84
N PHE A 480 2.29 -44.71 1.78
CA PHE A 480 1.26 -45.17 2.74
C PHE A 480 1.73 -45.33 4.19
N ARG A 481 3.04 -45.41 4.42
CA ARG A 481 3.62 -45.43 5.78
C ARG A 481 3.83 -44.04 6.36
N SER A 482 3.54 -42.99 5.61
CA SER A 482 3.55 -41.63 6.14
C SER A 482 2.48 -41.54 7.22
N VAL A 483 2.89 -41.11 8.42
CA VAL A 483 2.04 -41.19 9.61
C VAL A 483 1.28 -39.87 9.76
N ILE A 484 0.02 -39.86 9.31
CA ILE A 484 -0.95 -38.79 9.59
C ILE A 484 -1.73 -39.18 10.86
N SER A 485 -1.02 -39.60 11.90
CA SER A 485 -1.65 -40.13 13.12
C SER A 485 -2.08 -38.98 14.02
N GLY A 486 -3.28 -38.46 13.77
CA GLY A 486 -3.93 -37.49 14.65
C GLY A 486 -3.82 -36.03 14.22
N ALA A 487 -3.23 -35.74 13.05
CA ALA A 487 -3.30 -34.39 12.48
C ALA A 487 -4.74 -34.07 12.06
N VAL A 488 -5.22 -32.88 12.44
CA VAL A 488 -6.52 -32.36 12.01
C VAL A 488 -6.31 -31.41 10.84
N ILE A 489 -6.83 -31.77 9.68
CA ILE A 489 -6.84 -30.93 8.48
C ILE A 489 -7.98 -29.93 8.61
N SER A 490 -7.68 -28.65 8.43
CA SER A 490 -8.65 -27.55 8.56
C SER A 490 -8.60 -26.61 7.37
N GLY A 491 -9.73 -25.99 7.06
CA GLY A 491 -9.82 -24.99 5.99
C GLY A 491 -9.74 -25.53 4.55
N PHE A 492 -9.80 -26.84 4.34
CA PHE A 492 -9.73 -27.48 3.02
C PHE A 492 -10.95 -27.11 2.14
N GLN A 493 -10.70 -26.46 1.00
CA GLN A 493 -11.71 -25.90 0.08
C GLN A 493 -11.66 -26.54 -1.33
N SER A 494 -12.51 -26.08 -2.24
CA SER A 494 -12.67 -26.66 -3.60
C SER A 494 -11.47 -26.47 -4.52
N ASP A 495 -10.64 -25.48 -4.26
CA ASP A 495 -9.41 -25.17 -4.98
C ASP A 495 -8.19 -25.90 -4.41
N ASP A 496 -8.25 -26.38 -3.17
CA ASP A 496 -7.20 -27.17 -2.52
C ASP A 496 -7.18 -28.63 -3.02
N GLN A 497 -6.02 -29.27 -2.88
CA GLN A 497 -5.80 -30.65 -3.29
C GLN A 497 -5.03 -31.45 -2.26
N ILE A 498 -5.46 -32.70 -2.03
CA ILE A 498 -4.66 -33.71 -1.31
C ILE A 498 -4.39 -34.84 -2.28
N ASP A 499 -3.13 -34.96 -2.69
CA ASP A 499 -2.66 -36.01 -3.57
C ASP A 499 -2.15 -37.20 -2.75
N LEU A 500 -2.77 -38.35 -2.95
CA LEU A 500 -2.38 -39.64 -2.37
C LEU A 500 -1.61 -40.47 -3.41
N ASP A 501 -0.46 -39.97 -3.85
CA ASP A 501 0.44 -40.53 -4.88
C ASP A 501 0.58 -42.07 -4.83
N TRP A 502 0.78 -42.66 -3.64
CA TRP A 502 0.89 -44.12 -3.50
C TRP A 502 -0.40 -44.91 -3.82
N LEU A 503 -1.58 -44.33 -3.62
CA LEU A 503 -2.87 -44.98 -3.84
C LEU A 503 -3.35 -44.74 -5.27
N GLN A 504 -3.10 -45.70 -6.17
CA GLN A 504 -3.57 -45.64 -7.56
C GLN A 504 -5.10 -45.53 -7.64
N TYR A 505 -5.63 -44.65 -8.48
CA TYR A 505 -7.09 -44.52 -8.67
C TYR A 505 -7.65 -45.69 -9.50
N SER A 506 -8.81 -46.18 -9.11
CA SER A 506 -9.53 -47.26 -9.79
C SER A 506 -11.05 -47.12 -9.62
N ASN A 507 -11.83 -47.77 -10.50
CA ASN A 507 -13.30 -47.70 -10.48
C ASN A 507 -13.95 -48.29 -9.20
N ASN A 508 -13.19 -49.00 -8.36
CA ASN A 508 -13.59 -49.48 -7.04
C ASN A 508 -13.09 -48.58 -5.89
N THR A 509 -12.57 -47.38 -6.20
CA THR A 509 -12.17 -46.41 -5.18
C THR A 509 -13.40 -45.88 -4.48
N THR A 510 -13.41 -46.07 -3.16
CA THR A 510 -14.49 -45.66 -2.28
C THR A 510 -13.99 -44.54 -1.37
N VAL A 511 -14.79 -43.49 -1.23
CA VAL A 511 -14.61 -42.45 -0.22
C VAL A 511 -15.76 -42.60 0.77
N THR A 512 -15.44 -42.87 2.03
CA THR A 512 -16.42 -43.05 3.10
C THR A 512 -16.14 -42.04 4.21
N GLN A 513 -17.19 -41.38 4.70
CA GLN A 513 -17.08 -40.37 5.73
C GLN A 513 -17.84 -40.82 6.97
N SER A 514 -17.14 -40.89 8.10
CA SER A 514 -17.70 -41.25 9.41
C SER A 514 -17.35 -40.16 10.41
N GLY A 515 -18.30 -39.25 10.64
CA GLY A 515 -18.03 -38.02 11.38
C GLY A 515 -16.98 -37.16 10.65
N ASN A 516 -15.92 -36.80 11.36
CA ASN A 516 -14.83 -35.97 10.84
C ASN A 516 -13.72 -36.76 10.13
N THR A 517 -13.80 -38.09 10.10
CA THR A 517 -12.81 -38.94 9.46
C THR A 517 -13.28 -39.35 8.06
N VAL A 518 -12.45 -39.05 7.06
CA VAL A 518 -12.61 -39.47 5.66
C VAL A 518 -11.68 -40.63 5.39
N THR A 519 -12.25 -41.78 5.02
CA THR A 519 -11.51 -42.98 4.64
C THR A 519 -11.63 -43.19 3.14
N VAL A 520 -10.48 -43.23 2.46
CA VAL A 520 -10.36 -43.47 1.03
C VAL A 520 -9.76 -44.86 0.85
N ALA A 521 -10.45 -45.76 0.16
CA ALA A 521 -10.04 -47.15 0.06
C ALA A 521 -10.33 -47.75 -1.32
N ASN A 522 -9.40 -48.58 -1.81
CA ASN A 522 -9.56 -49.39 -3.00
C ASN A 522 -8.76 -50.71 -2.89
N SER A 523 -8.58 -51.44 -3.99
CA SER A 523 -7.83 -52.70 -4.00
C SER A 523 -6.32 -52.57 -3.72
N TYR A 524 -5.76 -51.36 -3.84
CA TYR A 524 -4.35 -51.07 -3.58
C TYR A 524 -4.08 -50.70 -2.12
N GLY A 525 -5.05 -50.13 -1.41
CA GLY A 525 -4.93 -49.81 0.01
C GLY A 525 -5.99 -48.85 0.53
N HIS A 526 -5.71 -48.22 1.67
CA HIS A 526 -6.59 -47.20 2.26
C HIS A 526 -5.81 -46.12 3.00
N TYR A 527 -6.38 -44.91 3.08
CA TYR A 527 -5.98 -43.81 3.95
C TYR A 527 -7.15 -43.37 4.83
N ALA A 528 -6.86 -42.94 6.05
CA ALA A 528 -7.83 -42.31 6.95
C ALA A 528 -7.32 -40.93 7.36
N LEU A 529 -8.04 -39.87 6.95
CA LEU A 529 -7.70 -38.47 7.20
C LEU A 529 -8.75 -37.85 8.11
N THR A 530 -8.34 -37.01 9.05
CA THR A 530 -9.26 -36.32 9.97
C THR A 530 -9.36 -34.85 9.59
N PHE A 531 -10.57 -34.36 9.39
CA PHE A 531 -10.88 -32.97 9.06
C PHE A 531 -11.58 -32.27 10.24
N ASP A 532 -11.47 -30.95 10.35
CA ASP A 532 -12.20 -30.16 11.36
C ASP A 532 -13.70 -30.04 11.03
N ASN A 533 -14.04 -30.01 9.74
CA ASN A 533 -15.39 -29.94 9.20
C ASN A 533 -15.58 -30.91 8.02
N ALA A 534 -16.71 -31.60 7.98
CA ALA A 534 -17.03 -32.63 7.00
C ALA A 534 -17.57 -32.02 5.69
N ALA A 535 -16.68 -31.41 4.89
CA ALA A 535 -16.99 -31.19 3.48
C ALA A 535 -17.15 -32.56 2.79
N ALA A 536 -17.97 -32.62 1.73
CA ALA A 536 -18.12 -33.83 0.95
C ALA A 536 -16.86 -34.03 0.07
N ILE A 537 -15.94 -34.86 0.58
CA ILE A 537 -14.69 -35.17 -0.10
C ILE A 537 -14.95 -36.25 -1.16
N LEU A 538 -14.42 -36.04 -2.36
CA LEU A 538 -14.43 -37.01 -3.46
C LEU A 538 -13.01 -37.38 -3.87
N ALA A 539 -12.91 -38.45 -4.66
CA ALA A 539 -11.67 -38.94 -5.25
C ALA A 539 -11.80 -38.97 -6.78
N LYS A 540 -10.72 -38.63 -7.49
CA LYS A 540 -10.57 -38.82 -8.93
C LYS A 540 -9.15 -39.31 -9.26
N ALA A 541 -8.94 -39.77 -10.48
CA ALA A 541 -7.59 -40.02 -10.99
C ALA A 541 -6.85 -38.69 -11.15
N ASP A 542 -5.63 -38.61 -10.64
CA ASP A 542 -4.69 -37.57 -11.02
C ASP A 542 -4.05 -37.84 -12.40
N ALA A 543 -3.30 -36.87 -12.93
CA ALA A 543 -2.58 -36.98 -14.18
C ALA A 543 -1.58 -38.14 -14.21
N ASP A 544 -1.01 -38.51 -13.06
CA ASP A 544 -0.09 -39.64 -12.91
C ASP A 544 -0.79 -40.98 -12.59
N GLY A 545 -2.12 -40.97 -12.46
CA GLY A 545 -2.94 -42.13 -12.12
C GLY A 545 -3.13 -42.38 -10.62
N SER A 546 -2.56 -41.54 -9.75
CA SER A 546 -2.80 -41.56 -8.31
C SER A 546 -4.21 -41.11 -7.94
N THR A 547 -4.57 -41.22 -6.66
CA THR A 547 -5.86 -40.80 -6.12
C THR A 547 -5.77 -39.37 -5.60
N LEU A 548 -6.38 -38.44 -6.32
CA LEU A 548 -6.49 -37.04 -5.92
C LEU A 548 -7.79 -36.82 -5.15
N LEU A 549 -7.68 -36.35 -3.91
CA LEU A 549 -8.82 -35.89 -3.12
C LEU A 549 -9.08 -34.42 -3.36
N TYR A 550 -10.36 -34.10 -3.51
CA TYR A 550 -10.83 -32.74 -3.69
C TYR A 550 -12.18 -32.60 -2.97
N VAL A 551 -12.50 -31.38 -2.57
CA VAL A 551 -13.86 -31.06 -2.14
C VAL A 551 -14.74 -31.07 -3.39
N ALA A 552 -15.82 -31.86 -3.36
CA ALA A 552 -16.81 -31.82 -4.42
C ALA A 552 -17.34 -30.40 -4.57
N ASP A 553 -17.05 -29.77 -5.72
CA ASP A 553 -17.71 -28.54 -6.08
C ASP A 553 -19.13 -28.86 -6.57
N TYR A 554 -20.03 -29.13 -5.63
CA TYR A 554 -21.45 -29.23 -5.90
C TYR A 554 -22.11 -27.86 -6.11
N SER A 555 -21.36 -26.77 -6.26
CA SER A 555 -21.96 -25.48 -6.61
C SER A 555 -22.53 -25.52 -8.04
N GLN A 556 -21.98 -26.35 -8.93
CA GLN A 556 -22.35 -26.42 -10.36
C GLN A 556 -23.23 -27.62 -10.75
N LEU A 557 -23.49 -28.57 -9.84
CA LEU A 557 -24.44 -29.68 -10.08
C LEU A 557 -25.72 -29.44 -9.27
N PRO A 558 -26.92 -29.70 -9.83
CA PRO A 558 -28.16 -29.44 -9.10
C PRO A 558 -28.20 -30.22 -7.77
N LYS A 559 -28.31 -29.51 -6.66
CA LYS A 559 -28.63 -30.12 -5.36
C LYS A 559 -30.08 -30.54 -5.42
N GLN A 560 -30.34 -31.84 -5.61
CA GLN A 560 -31.66 -32.50 -5.54
C GLN A 560 -32.81 -31.75 -6.24
N VAL A 561 -33.33 -32.32 -7.33
CA VAL A 561 -34.59 -31.83 -7.92
C VAL A 561 -35.70 -32.02 -6.89
N ASN A 562 -36.19 -30.92 -6.32
CA ASN A 562 -37.29 -30.93 -5.36
C ASN A 562 -38.59 -30.79 -6.14
N VAL A 563 -39.30 -31.90 -6.32
CA VAL A 563 -40.67 -31.90 -6.83
C VAL A 563 -41.60 -32.39 -5.72
N SER A 564 -42.58 -31.57 -5.33
CA SER A 564 -43.44 -31.86 -4.19
C SER A 564 -44.90 -31.44 -4.43
N GLY A 565 -45.84 -31.96 -3.64
CA GLY A 565 -47.22 -31.45 -3.60
C GLY A 565 -48.32 -32.25 -4.31
N ALA A 566 -48.02 -33.42 -4.90
CA ALA A 566 -49.03 -34.22 -5.58
C ALA A 566 -49.69 -35.30 -4.70
N SER A 567 -50.94 -35.62 -5.01
CA SER A 567 -51.61 -36.86 -4.57
C SER A 567 -50.87 -38.08 -5.13
N ALA A 568 -50.61 -39.09 -4.29
CA ALA A 568 -49.95 -40.34 -4.67
C ALA A 568 -50.61 -41.09 -5.85
N SER A 569 -51.84 -40.72 -6.24
CA SER A 569 -52.61 -41.36 -7.31
C SER A 569 -52.45 -40.73 -8.72
N GLY A 570 -51.76 -39.59 -8.86
CA GLY A 570 -51.62 -38.91 -10.16
C GLY A 570 -50.52 -39.50 -11.03
N THR A 571 -50.70 -39.51 -12.36
CA THR A 571 -49.67 -39.88 -13.34
C THR A 571 -49.03 -38.65 -13.98
N MET A 572 -47.75 -38.74 -14.33
CA MET A 572 -47.02 -37.70 -15.10
C MET A 572 -45.88 -38.30 -15.93
N THR A 573 -45.40 -37.54 -16.90
CA THR A 573 -44.12 -37.76 -17.57
C THR A 573 -43.20 -36.58 -17.26
N ALA A 574 -41.99 -36.87 -16.77
CA ALA A 574 -40.98 -35.86 -16.48
C ALA A 574 -39.67 -36.19 -17.20
N SER A 575 -39.05 -35.14 -17.78
CA SER A 575 -37.74 -35.23 -18.43
C SER A 575 -36.75 -34.31 -17.75
N PHE A 576 -35.64 -34.86 -17.25
CA PHE A 576 -34.50 -34.14 -16.69
C PHE A 576 -33.33 -34.19 -17.68
N GLY A 577 -32.61 -33.10 -17.90
CA GLY A 577 -31.43 -33.15 -18.77
C GLY A 577 -30.55 -31.93 -18.72
N PHE A 578 -29.42 -32.01 -19.43
CA PHE A 578 -28.45 -30.94 -19.62
C PHE A 578 -28.39 -30.51 -21.09
N ASN A 579 -27.58 -29.51 -21.42
CA ASN A 579 -27.31 -29.15 -22.81
C ASN A 579 -26.63 -30.29 -23.59
N ALA A 580 -26.88 -30.38 -24.90
CA ALA A 580 -26.38 -31.48 -25.74
C ALA A 580 -24.84 -31.63 -25.76
N ALA A 581 -24.09 -30.59 -25.39
CA ALA A 581 -22.63 -30.63 -25.28
C ALA A 581 -22.14 -31.30 -23.98
N TYR A 582 -23.00 -31.49 -22.98
CA TYR A 582 -22.68 -32.05 -21.67
C TYR A 582 -23.28 -33.45 -21.52
N THR A 583 -22.69 -34.42 -22.23
CA THR A 583 -23.12 -35.82 -22.22
C THR A 583 -22.44 -36.59 -21.08
N GLY A 584 -23.11 -37.61 -20.57
CA GLY A 584 -22.61 -38.41 -19.46
C GLY A 584 -23.43 -39.66 -19.25
N THR A 585 -23.06 -40.45 -18.24
CA THR A 585 -23.84 -41.61 -17.83
C THR A 585 -24.69 -41.26 -16.62
N TYR A 586 -25.97 -41.55 -16.72
CA TYR A 586 -26.87 -41.51 -15.57
C TYR A 586 -26.84 -42.86 -14.86
N SER A 587 -26.77 -42.81 -13.53
CA SER A 587 -26.81 -43.97 -12.65
C SER A 587 -28.00 -43.89 -11.70
N ASN A 588 -28.42 -45.04 -11.16
CA ASN A 588 -29.62 -45.19 -10.32
C ASN A 588 -30.95 -44.87 -11.03
N LEU A 589 -31.11 -45.29 -12.29
CA LEU A 589 -32.14 -44.83 -13.23
C LEU A 589 -33.59 -45.28 -13.03
N GLY A 590 -33.91 -46.16 -12.08
CA GLY A 590 -35.27 -46.70 -11.95
C GLY A 590 -35.82 -47.28 -13.26
N SER A 591 -37.10 -46.99 -13.59
CA SER A 591 -37.79 -47.42 -14.82
C SER A 591 -37.66 -46.45 -16.01
N GLY A 592 -36.89 -45.37 -15.86
CA GLY A 592 -36.77 -44.35 -16.89
C GLY A 592 -35.81 -44.73 -18.04
N THR A 593 -35.82 -43.92 -19.09
CA THR A 593 -34.98 -44.09 -20.28
C THR A 593 -34.08 -42.88 -20.49
N VAL A 594 -32.87 -43.12 -20.99
CA VAL A 594 -31.92 -42.06 -21.37
C VAL A 594 -31.97 -41.86 -22.88
N SER A 595 -31.92 -40.61 -23.34
CA SER A 595 -31.89 -40.25 -24.75
C SER A 595 -30.62 -40.79 -25.44
N ALA A 596 -30.68 -40.96 -26.76
CA ALA A 596 -29.59 -41.57 -27.53
C ALA A 596 -28.28 -40.78 -27.50
N ASP A 597 -28.36 -39.47 -27.26
CA ASP A 597 -27.23 -38.55 -27.08
C ASP A 597 -26.73 -38.48 -25.63
N GLY A 598 -27.37 -39.19 -24.69
CA GLY A 598 -27.01 -39.20 -23.27
C GLY A 598 -27.30 -37.89 -22.52
N SER A 599 -28.04 -36.95 -23.12
CA SER A 599 -28.28 -35.62 -22.54
C SER A 599 -29.51 -35.56 -21.64
N THR A 600 -30.49 -36.44 -21.84
CA THR A 600 -31.81 -36.35 -21.20
C THR A 600 -32.22 -37.71 -20.62
N TYR A 601 -32.68 -37.72 -19.37
CA TYR A 601 -33.36 -38.82 -18.71
C TYR A 601 -34.87 -38.55 -18.64
N THR A 602 -35.69 -39.49 -19.10
CA THR A 602 -37.16 -39.38 -19.10
C THR A 602 -37.79 -40.53 -18.34
N ILE A 603 -38.75 -40.20 -17.47
CA ILE A 603 -39.53 -41.18 -16.71
C ILE A 603 -41.02 -40.84 -16.81
N ALA A 604 -41.84 -41.88 -16.94
CA ALA A 604 -43.30 -41.79 -16.88
C ALA A 604 -43.81 -42.79 -15.84
N GLY A 605 -44.75 -42.37 -15.00
CA GLY A 605 -45.28 -43.21 -13.94
C GLY A 605 -46.25 -42.47 -13.03
N THR A 606 -46.49 -43.05 -11.86
CA THR A 606 -47.13 -42.33 -10.75
C THR A 606 -46.23 -41.19 -10.29
N THR A 607 -46.82 -40.19 -9.67
CA THR A 607 -46.08 -39.02 -9.20
C THR A 607 -44.99 -39.40 -8.19
N GLU A 608 -45.27 -40.38 -7.32
CA GLU A 608 -44.32 -40.90 -6.32
C GLU A 608 -43.12 -41.62 -6.96
N GLU A 609 -43.35 -42.38 -8.03
CA GLU A 609 -42.29 -43.06 -8.79
C GLU A 609 -41.36 -42.06 -9.50
N VAL A 610 -41.94 -41.02 -10.11
CA VAL A 610 -41.18 -39.96 -10.79
C VAL A 610 -40.31 -39.20 -9.80
N PHE A 611 -40.86 -38.82 -8.63
CA PHE A 611 -40.13 -38.05 -7.62
C PHE A 611 -39.03 -38.88 -6.95
N SER A 612 -39.32 -40.14 -6.62
CA SER A 612 -38.33 -41.05 -6.06
C SER A 612 -37.16 -41.27 -7.03
N SER A 613 -37.43 -41.27 -8.34
CA SER A 613 -36.39 -41.46 -9.36
C SER A 613 -35.51 -40.21 -9.52
N PHE A 614 -36.08 -39.01 -9.44
CA PHE A 614 -35.28 -37.76 -9.47
C PHE A 614 -34.43 -37.53 -8.21
N GLN A 615 -34.89 -37.96 -7.04
CA GLN A 615 -34.08 -37.84 -5.81
C GLN A 615 -32.85 -38.75 -5.79
N ASN A 616 -32.92 -39.90 -6.47
CA ASN A 616 -31.84 -40.89 -6.50
C ASN A 616 -30.93 -40.78 -7.73
N LEU A 617 -31.27 -39.90 -8.68
CA LEU A 617 -30.56 -39.73 -9.95
C LEU A 617 -29.14 -39.19 -9.73
N VAL A 618 -28.14 -39.92 -10.23
CA VAL A 618 -26.74 -39.50 -10.19
C VAL A 618 -26.21 -39.37 -11.61
N PHE A 619 -25.80 -38.16 -12.00
CA PHE A 619 -25.18 -37.90 -13.31
C PHE A 619 -23.66 -37.89 -13.20
N GLN A 620 -23.00 -38.64 -14.09
CA GLN A 620 -21.53 -38.69 -14.22
C GLN A 620 -21.12 -38.09 -15.57
N PRO A 621 -20.48 -36.92 -15.61
CA PRO A 621 -20.10 -36.28 -16.86
C PRO A 621 -18.98 -37.03 -17.59
N SER A 622 -18.99 -36.99 -18.92
CA SER A 622 -17.94 -37.58 -19.77
C SER A 622 -16.60 -36.84 -19.72
N SER A 623 -16.58 -35.58 -19.26
CA SER A 623 -15.36 -34.79 -19.01
C SER A 623 -15.55 -33.85 -17.81
N PRO A 624 -14.57 -33.79 -16.87
CA PRO A 624 -14.62 -32.88 -15.72
C PRO A 624 -14.36 -31.41 -16.06
N SER A 625 -13.90 -31.08 -17.28
CA SER A 625 -13.50 -29.71 -17.66
C SER A 625 -14.61 -28.86 -18.27
N SER A 626 -15.76 -29.44 -18.58
CA SER A 626 -16.90 -28.70 -19.13
C SER A 626 -17.93 -28.47 -18.03
N ALA A 627 -18.12 -27.22 -17.59
CA ALA A 627 -19.26 -26.89 -16.75
C ALA A 627 -20.55 -26.95 -17.60
N PRO A 628 -21.65 -27.55 -17.11
CA PRO A 628 -22.93 -27.43 -17.79
C PRO A 628 -23.32 -25.96 -17.84
N SER A 629 -23.74 -25.46 -19.00
CA SER A 629 -24.22 -24.06 -19.09
C SER A 629 -25.67 -23.92 -18.65
N PHE A 630 -26.39 -25.04 -18.51
CA PHE A 630 -27.83 -25.06 -18.33
C PHE A 630 -28.38 -26.45 -17.93
N VAL A 631 -29.51 -26.48 -17.23
CA VAL A 631 -30.26 -27.69 -16.86
C VAL A 631 -31.77 -27.53 -17.16
N GLN A 632 -32.45 -28.61 -17.54
CA GLN A 632 -33.89 -28.59 -17.84
C GLN A 632 -34.68 -29.62 -17.04
N VAL A 633 -35.90 -29.24 -16.65
CA VAL A 633 -36.97 -30.15 -16.24
C VAL A 633 -38.27 -29.77 -16.95
N ILE A 634 -38.85 -30.74 -17.65
CA ILE A 634 -40.09 -30.57 -18.41
C ILE A 634 -41.12 -31.57 -17.90
N LEU A 635 -42.28 -31.06 -17.48
CA LEU A 635 -43.44 -31.86 -17.08
C LEU A 635 -44.44 -31.95 -18.23
N LYS A 636 -45.05 -33.13 -18.40
CA LYS A 636 -46.11 -33.38 -19.37
C LYS A 636 -47.19 -34.28 -18.78
N SER A 637 -48.42 -33.99 -19.19
CA SER A 637 -49.60 -34.82 -18.89
C SER A 637 -49.83 -35.04 -17.39
N GLU A 638 -49.42 -34.10 -16.54
CA GLU A 638 -49.75 -34.20 -15.12
C GLU A 638 -51.26 -34.02 -14.88
N THR A 639 -51.75 -34.78 -13.91
CA THR A 639 -53.18 -34.85 -13.56
C THR A 639 -53.51 -34.05 -12.28
N ALA A 640 -52.49 -33.49 -11.63
CA ALA A 640 -52.59 -32.68 -10.43
C ALA A 640 -51.46 -31.63 -10.41
N PRO A 641 -51.67 -30.46 -9.76
CA PRO A 641 -50.65 -29.45 -9.56
C PRO A 641 -49.40 -29.98 -8.86
N VAL A 642 -48.23 -29.46 -9.24
CA VAL A 642 -46.97 -29.73 -8.54
C VAL A 642 -46.19 -28.45 -8.22
N VAL A 643 -45.30 -28.55 -7.23
CA VAL A 643 -44.24 -27.58 -6.99
C VAL A 643 -42.96 -28.10 -7.62
N LEU A 644 -42.44 -27.41 -8.62
CA LEU A 644 -41.20 -27.73 -9.31
C LEU A 644 -40.11 -26.72 -8.91
N GLN A 645 -39.08 -27.19 -8.22
CA GLN A 645 -37.94 -26.38 -7.82
C GLN A 645 -36.63 -27.15 -7.93
N MET A 646 -35.58 -26.47 -8.40
CA MET A 646 -34.23 -27.02 -8.45
C MET A 646 -33.24 -26.05 -7.82
N ASN A 647 -32.48 -26.51 -6.81
CA ASN A 647 -31.50 -25.67 -6.13
C ASN A 647 -30.14 -25.78 -6.83
N THR A 648 -29.81 -24.81 -7.69
CA THR A 648 -28.55 -24.75 -8.46
C THR A 648 -28.18 -23.31 -8.80
N THR A 649 -26.93 -23.03 -9.17
CA THR A 649 -26.53 -21.73 -9.73
C THR A 649 -26.58 -21.70 -11.27
N LEU A 650 -26.85 -22.85 -11.91
CA LEU A 650 -27.00 -22.94 -13.36
C LEU A 650 -28.27 -22.27 -13.86
N ASN A 651 -28.25 -21.82 -15.11
CA ASN A 651 -29.47 -21.41 -15.83
C ASN A 651 -30.41 -22.61 -15.98
N GLN A 652 -31.70 -22.40 -15.76
CA GLN A 652 -32.71 -23.45 -15.78
C GLN A 652 -33.73 -23.27 -16.90
N TYR A 653 -34.31 -24.36 -17.39
CA TYR A 653 -35.60 -24.35 -18.08
C TYR A 653 -36.55 -25.25 -17.34
N LEU A 654 -37.52 -24.62 -16.66
CA LEU A 654 -38.53 -25.31 -15.89
C LEU A 654 -39.88 -25.09 -16.55
N ALA A 655 -40.48 -26.17 -17.03
CA ALA A 655 -41.77 -26.12 -17.73
C ALA A 655 -42.81 -27.01 -17.06
N GLY A 656 -43.92 -26.39 -16.63
CA GLY A 656 -45.14 -27.04 -16.18
C GLY A 656 -46.00 -27.53 -17.34
N GLY A 657 -47.09 -28.23 -17.05
CA GLY A 657 -47.88 -28.92 -18.07
C GLY A 657 -49.34 -28.46 -18.20
N ALA A 658 -50.27 -29.39 -17.99
CA ALA A 658 -51.72 -29.19 -18.07
C ALA A 658 -52.36 -28.68 -16.77
N ALA A 659 -51.74 -28.89 -15.61
CA ALA A 659 -52.22 -28.43 -14.32
C ALA A 659 -51.69 -27.02 -13.99
N ALA A 660 -52.21 -26.42 -12.92
CA ALA A 660 -51.76 -25.12 -12.43
C ALA A 660 -50.58 -25.30 -11.48
N ASP A 661 -49.36 -25.34 -12.02
CA ASP A 661 -48.15 -25.66 -11.28
C ASP A 661 -47.55 -24.44 -10.57
N THR A 662 -46.72 -24.68 -9.55
CA THR A 662 -45.84 -23.68 -8.96
C THR A 662 -44.41 -23.96 -9.40
N ILE A 663 -43.81 -23.05 -10.14
CA ILE A 663 -42.46 -23.20 -10.69
C ILE A 663 -41.57 -22.14 -10.07
N ILE A 664 -40.52 -22.59 -9.38
CA ILE A 664 -39.60 -21.72 -8.64
C ILE A 664 -38.21 -21.88 -9.25
N GLY A 665 -37.68 -20.79 -9.80
CA GLY A 665 -36.31 -20.70 -10.32
C GLY A 665 -35.27 -20.69 -9.21
N SER A 666 -34.01 -20.53 -9.60
CA SER A 666 -32.86 -20.42 -8.71
C SER A 666 -32.14 -19.08 -8.92
N SER A 667 -30.89 -18.96 -8.48
CA SER A 667 -30.11 -17.73 -8.66
C SER A 667 -29.56 -17.53 -10.09
N GLY A 668 -29.77 -18.51 -10.98
CA GLY A 668 -29.34 -18.47 -12.39
C GLY A 668 -30.15 -17.48 -13.22
N ALA A 669 -29.89 -17.43 -14.53
CA ALA A 669 -30.77 -16.78 -15.50
C ALA A 669 -31.71 -17.84 -16.10
N ASP A 670 -32.91 -17.93 -15.54
CA ASP A 670 -33.82 -19.06 -15.71
C ASP A 670 -34.94 -18.75 -16.70
N THR A 671 -35.42 -19.78 -17.39
CA THR A 671 -36.64 -19.73 -18.20
C THR A 671 -37.73 -20.55 -17.51
N LEU A 672 -38.78 -19.89 -17.03
CA LEU A 672 -39.89 -20.50 -16.31
C LEU A 672 -41.16 -20.45 -17.19
N VAL A 673 -41.81 -21.59 -17.40
CA VAL A 673 -42.97 -21.71 -18.29
C VAL A 673 -44.13 -22.39 -17.57
N SER A 674 -45.26 -21.69 -17.41
CA SER A 674 -46.40 -22.20 -16.63
C SER A 674 -47.12 -23.39 -17.27
N GLY A 675 -46.95 -23.58 -18.58
CA GLY A 675 -47.74 -24.54 -19.35
C GLY A 675 -49.18 -24.05 -19.60
N SER A 676 -50.03 -24.97 -20.03
CA SER A 676 -51.40 -24.66 -20.46
C SER A 676 -52.38 -24.41 -19.32
N GLY A 677 -52.11 -24.93 -18.11
CA GLY A 677 -52.96 -24.78 -16.92
C GLY A 677 -52.84 -23.43 -16.19
N GLY A 678 -51.81 -22.63 -16.51
CA GLY A 678 -51.46 -21.43 -15.74
C GLY A 678 -50.71 -21.81 -14.46
N GLY A 679 -50.82 -21.00 -13.40
CA GLY A 679 -50.20 -21.28 -12.11
C GLY A 679 -49.35 -20.14 -11.57
N VAL A 680 -48.25 -20.47 -10.89
CA VAL A 680 -47.33 -19.50 -10.27
C VAL A 680 -45.94 -19.67 -10.86
N LEU A 681 -45.38 -18.57 -11.38
CA LEU A 681 -43.98 -18.49 -11.80
C LEU A 681 -43.23 -17.56 -10.86
N GLN A 682 -42.25 -18.10 -10.14
CA GLN A 682 -41.43 -17.35 -9.19
C GLN A 682 -39.96 -17.40 -9.59
N ALA A 683 -39.48 -16.28 -10.11
CA ALA A 683 -38.07 -16.03 -10.33
C ALA A 683 -37.35 -15.71 -9.00
N VAL A 684 -36.03 -15.91 -8.99
CA VAL A 684 -35.17 -15.66 -7.82
C VAL A 684 -33.87 -14.95 -8.24
N GLY A 685 -33.34 -15.30 -9.42
CA GLY A 685 -32.10 -14.79 -9.96
C GLY A 685 -32.26 -13.55 -10.84
N LYS A 686 -31.23 -13.27 -11.65
CA LYS A 686 -31.17 -12.11 -12.56
C LYS A 686 -31.27 -12.59 -14.00
N GLY A 687 -32.04 -11.89 -14.81
CA GLY A 687 -32.15 -12.16 -16.25
C GLY A 687 -33.17 -13.24 -16.58
N ASP A 688 -34.13 -13.50 -15.70
CA ASP A 688 -35.11 -14.56 -15.85
C ASP A 688 -36.14 -14.25 -16.96
N LEU A 689 -36.59 -15.28 -17.66
CA LEU A 689 -37.63 -15.25 -18.68
C LEU A 689 -38.85 -16.02 -18.16
N LEU A 690 -39.95 -15.31 -17.88
CA LEU A 690 -41.19 -15.92 -17.40
C LEU A 690 -42.24 -15.89 -18.50
N ILE A 691 -42.80 -17.06 -18.82
CA ILE A 691 -43.73 -17.23 -19.94
C ILE A 691 -45.02 -17.88 -19.44
N GLY A 692 -46.10 -17.12 -19.46
CA GLY A 692 -47.46 -17.59 -19.21
C GLY A 692 -48.08 -18.29 -20.41
N GLY A 693 -49.15 -19.03 -20.13
CA GLY A 693 -49.86 -19.84 -21.11
C GLY A 693 -51.24 -19.30 -21.48
N ARG A 694 -52.19 -20.25 -21.58
CA ARG A 694 -53.61 -19.95 -21.82
C ARG A 694 -54.38 -19.71 -20.52
N GLY A 695 -53.96 -20.36 -19.42
CA GLY A 695 -54.51 -20.13 -18.09
C GLY A 695 -53.95 -18.86 -17.46
N SER A 696 -54.66 -18.34 -16.46
CA SER A 696 -54.21 -17.21 -15.65
C SER A 696 -52.95 -17.59 -14.87
N THR A 697 -51.93 -16.72 -14.95
CA THR A 697 -50.64 -16.93 -14.30
C THR A 697 -50.33 -15.79 -13.35
N LEU A 698 -49.80 -16.15 -12.18
CA LEU A 698 -49.23 -15.22 -11.21
C LEU A 698 -47.71 -15.19 -11.38
N PHE A 699 -47.17 -14.02 -11.68
CA PHE A 699 -45.75 -13.81 -11.92
C PHE A 699 -45.12 -13.05 -10.75
N TYR A 700 -44.02 -13.60 -10.23
CA TYR A 700 -43.08 -12.93 -9.35
C TYR A 700 -41.72 -12.87 -10.03
N ASP A 701 -41.23 -11.68 -10.34
CA ASP A 701 -39.97 -11.43 -11.06
C ASP A 701 -38.71 -11.68 -10.22
N GLY A 702 -38.84 -11.79 -8.90
CA GLY A 702 -37.70 -12.11 -8.04
C GLY A 702 -36.73 -10.95 -7.91
N ALA A 703 -35.42 -11.23 -7.92
CA ALA A 703 -34.38 -10.23 -7.69
C ALA A 703 -33.59 -9.90 -8.96
N GLY A 704 -33.97 -8.83 -9.66
CA GLY A 704 -33.23 -8.36 -10.84
C GLY A 704 -34.17 -8.06 -11.98
N SER A 705 -33.60 -7.83 -13.17
CA SER A 705 -34.40 -7.62 -14.38
C SER A 705 -34.89 -8.96 -14.94
N ALA A 706 -36.17 -9.05 -15.25
CA ALA A 706 -36.82 -10.17 -15.92
C ALA A 706 -37.52 -9.74 -17.22
N THR A 707 -37.75 -10.71 -18.09
CA THR A 707 -38.63 -10.57 -19.26
C THR A 707 -39.90 -11.39 -19.01
N ILE A 708 -41.06 -10.74 -19.06
CA ILE A 708 -42.35 -11.38 -18.72
C ILE A 708 -43.29 -11.31 -19.92
N PHE A 709 -43.78 -12.48 -20.33
CA PHE A 709 -44.87 -12.63 -21.30
C PHE A 709 -46.08 -13.24 -20.62
N GLY A 710 -47.14 -12.45 -20.37
CA GLY A 710 -48.36 -12.91 -19.68
C GLY A 710 -49.14 -13.95 -20.47
N GLY A 711 -49.25 -13.74 -21.78
CA GLY A 711 -49.87 -14.71 -22.69
C GLY A 711 -51.33 -14.35 -22.99
N ARG A 712 -52.25 -15.33 -22.93
CA ARG A 712 -53.68 -15.09 -23.22
C ARG A 712 -54.57 -15.06 -21.96
N GLY A 713 -54.01 -15.35 -20.80
CA GLY A 713 -54.72 -15.40 -19.52
C GLY A 713 -55.10 -14.02 -18.99
N HIS A 714 -55.87 -14.01 -17.91
CA HIS A 714 -55.99 -12.83 -17.03
C HIS A 714 -54.89 -12.94 -15.99
N ASP A 715 -53.78 -12.27 -16.23
CA ASP A 715 -52.55 -12.49 -15.47
C ASP A 715 -52.40 -11.44 -14.36
N THR A 716 -51.65 -11.83 -13.32
CA THR A 716 -51.22 -10.91 -12.26
C THR A 716 -49.70 -10.86 -12.29
N ILE A 717 -49.15 -9.69 -12.59
CA ILE A 717 -47.71 -9.49 -12.76
C ILE A 717 -47.19 -8.59 -11.65
N ASN A 718 -46.43 -9.17 -10.73
CA ASN A 718 -45.75 -8.45 -9.66
C ASN A 718 -44.29 -8.25 -10.05
N ALA A 719 -43.97 -7.03 -10.50
CA ALA A 719 -42.62 -6.62 -10.89
C ALA A 719 -41.95 -5.88 -9.71
N ALA A 720 -41.44 -6.66 -8.75
CA ALA A 720 -40.95 -6.19 -7.46
C ALA A 720 -39.50 -5.68 -7.49
N ALA A 721 -38.67 -6.08 -8.45
CA ALA A 721 -37.27 -5.67 -8.52
C ALA A 721 -36.78 -5.42 -9.95
N GLY A 722 -35.61 -4.79 -10.07
CA GLY A 722 -34.93 -4.57 -11.35
C GLY A 722 -35.70 -3.73 -12.37
N SER A 723 -35.22 -3.75 -13.61
CA SER A 723 -35.85 -3.08 -14.75
C SER A 723 -36.37 -4.14 -15.71
N ASN A 724 -37.68 -4.40 -15.67
CA ASN A 724 -38.31 -5.51 -16.39
C ASN A 724 -38.83 -5.08 -17.77
N LEU A 725 -38.82 -6.04 -18.70
CA LEU A 725 -39.55 -5.94 -19.96
C LEU A 725 -40.84 -6.77 -19.87
N ILE A 726 -41.99 -6.12 -19.93
CA ILE A 726 -43.28 -6.76 -19.66
C ILE A 726 -44.21 -6.62 -20.86
N VAL A 727 -44.80 -7.74 -21.26
CA VAL A 727 -45.86 -7.81 -22.28
C VAL A 727 -47.03 -8.60 -21.69
N THR A 728 -48.15 -7.93 -21.38
CA THR A 728 -49.32 -8.55 -20.74
C THR A 728 -50.01 -9.56 -21.66
N GLY A 729 -50.41 -9.11 -22.84
CA GLY A 729 -51.19 -9.90 -23.80
C GLY A 729 -52.61 -9.39 -23.96
N ALA A 730 -53.51 -10.24 -24.47
CA ALA A 730 -54.86 -9.80 -24.85
C ALA A 730 -55.90 -9.88 -23.72
N GLY A 731 -55.60 -10.61 -22.62
CA GLY A 731 -56.44 -10.62 -21.43
C GLY A 731 -56.32 -9.30 -20.67
N GLY A 732 -57.34 -8.96 -19.88
CA GLY A 732 -57.24 -7.83 -18.94
C GLY A 732 -56.45 -8.27 -17.72
N SER A 733 -55.20 -7.80 -17.62
CA SER A 733 -54.24 -8.20 -16.59
C SER A 733 -54.04 -7.10 -15.55
N THR A 734 -53.60 -7.49 -14.35
CA THR A 734 -53.18 -6.56 -13.30
C THR A 734 -51.65 -6.55 -13.24
N VAL A 735 -51.06 -5.36 -13.29
CA VAL A 735 -49.60 -5.17 -13.28
C VAL A 735 -49.22 -4.20 -12.19
N ASP A 736 -48.43 -4.67 -11.23
CA ASP A 736 -47.84 -3.87 -10.16
C ASP A 736 -46.35 -3.67 -10.47
N LEU A 737 -45.97 -2.42 -10.74
CA LEU A 737 -44.59 -1.97 -11.01
C LEU A 737 -44.02 -1.33 -9.75
N ASP A 738 -43.41 -2.14 -8.88
CA ASP A 738 -42.81 -1.71 -7.62
C ASP A 738 -41.32 -1.35 -7.74
N SER A 739 -40.73 -1.56 -8.93
CA SER A 739 -39.30 -1.38 -9.21
C SER A 739 -38.99 -0.28 -10.23
N GLN A 740 -37.70 0.07 -10.36
CA GLN A 740 -37.24 1.16 -11.22
C GLN A 740 -36.96 0.71 -12.66
N GLY A 741 -37.46 1.46 -13.65
CA GLY A 741 -37.02 1.32 -15.05
C GLY A 741 -37.77 0.27 -15.85
N ASN A 742 -38.95 -0.18 -15.42
CA ASN A 742 -39.74 -1.13 -16.18
C ASN A 742 -40.27 -0.52 -17.48
N SER A 743 -40.31 -1.34 -18.52
CA SER A 743 -40.94 -1.02 -19.81
C SER A 743 -42.09 -1.98 -20.05
N LEU A 744 -43.31 -1.46 -19.97
CA LEU A 744 -44.56 -2.22 -20.10
C LEU A 744 -45.25 -1.93 -21.42
N TRP A 745 -45.51 -2.98 -22.20
CA TRP A 745 -46.45 -2.96 -23.33
C TRP A 745 -47.76 -3.59 -22.91
N SER A 746 -48.77 -2.73 -22.73
CA SER A 746 -50.14 -3.13 -22.39
C SER A 746 -50.97 -3.29 -23.67
N TYR A 747 -51.41 -4.52 -23.94
CA TYR A 747 -52.27 -4.86 -25.09
C TYR A 747 -53.74 -5.06 -24.70
N GLY A 748 -54.04 -5.34 -23.43
CA GLY A 748 -55.39 -5.55 -22.90
C GLY A 748 -55.99 -4.31 -22.25
N ALA A 749 -57.18 -4.46 -21.65
CA ALA A 749 -57.72 -3.50 -20.71
C ALA A 749 -57.06 -3.72 -19.34
N ASP A 750 -55.80 -3.32 -19.23
CA ASP A 750 -54.95 -3.63 -18.09
C ASP A 750 -55.05 -2.55 -16.99
N ASN A 751 -54.97 -3.00 -15.74
CA ASN A 751 -54.82 -2.12 -14.58
C ASN A 751 -53.35 -2.09 -14.20
N VAL A 752 -52.73 -0.90 -14.26
CA VAL A 752 -51.29 -0.73 -14.02
C VAL A 752 -51.07 0.18 -12.82
N ALA A 753 -50.58 -0.37 -11.72
CA ALA A 753 -50.10 0.41 -10.60
C ALA A 753 -48.59 0.64 -10.75
N VAL A 754 -48.15 1.89 -10.67
CA VAL A 754 -46.72 2.24 -10.64
C VAL A 754 -46.39 2.73 -9.25
N VAL A 755 -45.89 1.87 -8.38
CA VAL A 755 -45.70 2.22 -6.96
C VAL A 755 -44.40 3.00 -6.75
N ALA A 756 -43.32 2.60 -7.42
CA ALA A 756 -42.03 3.26 -7.30
C ALA A 756 -41.24 3.22 -8.62
N GLY A 757 -40.27 4.14 -8.74
CA GLY A 757 -39.35 4.18 -9.86
C GLY A 757 -39.87 4.84 -11.14
N ALA A 758 -38.94 5.24 -12.00
CA ALA A 758 -39.24 5.83 -13.30
C ALA A 758 -39.58 4.72 -14.30
N ASN A 759 -40.87 4.54 -14.59
CA ASN A 759 -41.35 3.47 -15.46
C ASN A 759 -41.91 4.02 -16.77
N THR A 760 -41.76 3.26 -17.86
CA THR A 760 -42.35 3.57 -19.16
C THR A 760 -43.52 2.64 -19.43
N VAL A 761 -44.70 3.21 -19.64
CA VAL A 761 -45.91 2.47 -20.00
C VAL A 761 -46.38 2.88 -21.39
N ILE A 762 -46.49 1.89 -22.27
CA ILE A 762 -46.95 2.06 -23.65
C ILE A 762 -48.26 1.29 -23.80
N GLY A 763 -49.34 2.04 -24.07
CA GLY A 763 -50.64 1.43 -24.37
C GLY A 763 -50.80 1.15 -25.86
N ALA A 764 -51.32 -0.03 -26.21
CA ALA A 764 -51.71 -0.34 -27.59
C ALA A 764 -52.96 0.45 -28.02
N GLY A 765 -53.12 0.69 -29.33
CA GLY A 765 -54.25 1.46 -29.86
C GLY A 765 -55.61 0.84 -29.51
N GLY A 766 -56.46 1.61 -28.82
CA GLY A 766 -57.83 1.21 -28.43
C GLY A 766 -57.99 0.67 -27.01
N SER A 767 -56.90 0.50 -26.25
CA SER A 767 -56.96 0.06 -24.85
C SER A 767 -57.26 1.21 -23.88
N ASN A 768 -58.03 0.92 -22.83
CA ASN A 768 -58.18 1.80 -21.68
C ASN A 768 -57.18 1.34 -20.61
N ALA A 769 -56.39 2.26 -20.07
CA ALA A 769 -55.49 1.99 -18.95
C ALA A 769 -55.80 2.95 -17.80
N THR A 770 -55.85 2.40 -16.59
CA THR A 770 -55.79 3.20 -15.36
C THR A 770 -54.37 3.10 -14.83
N ILE A 771 -53.68 4.23 -14.76
CA ILE A 771 -52.30 4.31 -14.30
C ILE A 771 -52.26 5.17 -13.05
N SER A 772 -51.75 4.61 -11.96
CA SER A 772 -51.46 5.36 -10.75
C SER A 772 -49.95 5.45 -10.56
N GLY A 773 -49.40 6.65 -10.72
CA GLY A 773 -48.05 7.00 -10.32
C GLY A 773 -47.96 7.07 -8.80
N GLY A 774 -46.91 6.47 -8.25
CA GLY A 774 -46.57 6.46 -6.84
C GLY A 774 -45.53 7.53 -6.55
N SER A 775 -44.44 7.15 -5.87
CA SER A 775 -43.42 8.11 -5.41
C SER A 775 -42.48 8.62 -6.51
N SER A 776 -42.70 8.26 -7.77
CA SER A 776 -41.78 8.53 -8.88
C SER A 776 -42.54 8.82 -10.18
N GLY A 777 -41.91 9.58 -11.08
CA GLY A 777 -42.54 10.00 -12.33
C GLY A 777 -42.69 8.86 -13.33
N VAL A 778 -43.83 8.84 -14.04
CA VAL A 778 -44.11 7.84 -15.08
C VAL A 778 -43.95 8.49 -16.46
N THR A 779 -43.31 7.80 -17.40
CA THR A 779 -43.42 8.13 -18.83
C THR A 779 -44.55 7.33 -19.44
N PHE A 780 -45.61 8.00 -19.89
CA PHE A 780 -46.71 7.36 -20.59
C PHE A 780 -46.78 7.81 -22.05
N ILE A 781 -46.87 6.84 -22.95
CA ILE A 781 -47.09 7.06 -24.37
C ILE A 781 -48.45 6.45 -24.73
N GLY A 782 -49.39 7.31 -25.10
CA GLY A 782 -50.81 7.03 -25.03
C GLY A 782 -51.37 6.03 -26.03
N ALA A 783 -52.37 5.26 -25.56
CA ALA A 783 -53.34 4.53 -26.34
C ALA A 783 -54.48 5.44 -26.81
N GLY A 784 -55.06 5.18 -27.98
CA GLY A 784 -56.18 5.98 -28.51
C GLY A 784 -57.53 5.85 -27.77
N GLY A 785 -57.55 5.24 -26.57
CA GLY A 785 -58.72 5.01 -25.73
C GLY A 785 -58.93 6.08 -24.65
N ALA A 786 -59.89 5.87 -23.75
CA ALA A 786 -60.11 6.74 -22.59
C ALA A 786 -59.15 6.34 -21.46
N SER A 787 -58.12 7.15 -21.21
CA SER A 787 -57.08 6.85 -20.22
C SER A 787 -57.19 7.76 -19.00
N THR A 788 -57.05 7.18 -17.81
CA THR A 788 -56.98 7.93 -16.54
C THR A 788 -55.60 7.75 -15.94
N ILE A 789 -54.92 8.86 -15.69
CA ILE A 789 -53.55 8.89 -15.19
C ILE A 789 -53.51 9.75 -13.92
N LEU A 790 -53.06 9.15 -12.83
CA LEU A 790 -52.72 9.85 -11.60
C LEU A 790 -51.19 9.97 -11.58
N GLY A 791 -50.65 11.19 -11.57
CA GLY A 791 -49.23 11.48 -11.73
C GLY A 791 -48.36 11.13 -10.51
N GLY A 792 -48.96 10.96 -9.34
CA GLY A 792 -48.25 10.62 -8.11
C GLY A 792 -47.41 11.77 -7.54
N ASP A 793 -46.40 11.44 -6.73
CA ASP A 793 -45.50 12.42 -6.12
C ASP A 793 -44.33 12.82 -7.02
N GLY A 794 -44.07 12.07 -8.09
CA GLY A 794 -42.99 12.36 -9.04
C GLY A 794 -43.47 13.04 -10.33
N ALA A 795 -42.60 13.83 -10.96
CA ALA A 795 -42.92 14.53 -12.21
C ALA A 795 -43.11 13.54 -13.37
N SER A 796 -44.34 13.38 -13.84
CA SER A 796 -44.67 12.43 -14.92
C SER A 796 -44.60 13.09 -16.30
N THR A 797 -44.12 12.34 -17.31
CA THR A 797 -44.07 12.77 -18.71
C THR A 797 -45.14 12.03 -19.50
N LEU A 798 -45.96 12.76 -20.24
CA LEU A 798 -47.13 12.24 -20.91
C LEU A 798 -47.20 12.70 -22.36
N PHE A 799 -47.19 11.73 -23.29
CA PHE A 799 -47.46 11.96 -24.70
C PHE A 799 -48.78 11.29 -25.08
N GLY A 800 -49.84 12.09 -25.22
CA GLY A 800 -51.15 11.60 -25.63
C GLY A 800 -51.22 11.30 -27.14
N THR A 801 -51.99 10.28 -27.49
CA THR A 801 -52.50 10.07 -28.86
C THR A 801 -53.95 10.59 -28.95
N ALA A 802 -54.64 10.43 -30.09
CA ALA A 802 -56.02 10.90 -30.23
C ALA A 802 -56.95 10.17 -29.23
N GLY A 803 -57.76 10.90 -28.45
CA GLY A 803 -58.63 10.31 -27.44
C GLY A 803 -58.97 11.26 -26.28
N ASN A 804 -59.64 10.74 -25.25
CA ASN A 804 -59.95 11.47 -24.03
C ASN A 804 -58.92 11.14 -22.95
N LEU A 805 -58.28 12.18 -22.42
CA LEU A 805 -57.28 12.05 -21.37
C LEU A 805 -57.76 12.72 -20.09
N THR A 806 -57.69 12.01 -18.97
CA THR A 806 -57.79 12.60 -17.64
C THR A 806 -56.45 12.45 -16.93
N TYR A 807 -55.85 13.58 -16.54
CA TYR A 807 -54.58 13.61 -15.82
C TYR A 807 -54.69 14.45 -14.55
N ALA A 808 -54.28 13.89 -13.43
CA ALA A 808 -54.12 14.61 -12.17
C ALA A 808 -52.65 14.59 -11.75
N ALA A 809 -52.02 15.76 -11.58
CA ALA A 809 -50.57 15.88 -11.41
C ALA A 809 -49.99 15.23 -10.15
N GLY A 810 -50.79 15.08 -9.09
CA GLY A 810 -50.28 14.71 -7.76
C GLY A 810 -49.18 15.69 -7.28
N ASN A 811 -48.35 15.35 -6.31
CA ASN A 811 -47.40 16.33 -5.74
C ASN A 811 -46.21 16.68 -6.66
N GLY A 812 -45.94 15.89 -7.72
CA GLY A 812 -44.71 16.02 -8.51
C GLY A 812 -44.79 16.95 -9.73
N GLY A 813 -45.97 17.42 -10.11
CA GLY A 813 -46.18 18.13 -11.38
C GLY A 813 -46.08 17.18 -12.59
N GLY A 814 -45.75 17.70 -13.77
CA GLY A 814 -45.58 16.86 -14.96
C GLY A 814 -45.37 17.62 -16.26
N PHE A 815 -44.96 16.91 -17.31
CA PHE A 815 -44.88 17.41 -18.68
C PHE A 815 -45.93 16.69 -19.52
N ILE A 816 -46.86 17.43 -20.12
CA ILE A 816 -47.95 16.85 -20.90
C ILE A 816 -47.97 17.44 -22.29
N VAL A 817 -48.03 16.56 -23.28
CA VAL A 817 -48.37 16.92 -24.66
C VAL A 817 -49.64 16.15 -25.03
N THR A 818 -50.72 16.86 -25.28
CA THR A 818 -51.98 16.22 -25.68
C THR A 818 -51.93 15.76 -27.13
N GLY A 819 -52.77 14.80 -27.53
CA GLY A 819 -52.89 14.40 -28.94
C GLY A 819 -53.68 15.41 -29.77
N ALA A 820 -53.48 15.44 -31.10
CA ALA A 820 -54.32 16.25 -31.99
C ALA A 820 -55.81 15.85 -31.88
N GLY A 821 -56.70 16.85 -31.79
CA GLY A 821 -58.15 16.63 -31.64
C GLY A 821 -58.60 16.02 -30.31
N SER A 822 -57.72 15.91 -29.31
CA SER A 822 -58.04 15.33 -28.00
C SER A 822 -58.81 16.30 -27.10
N THR A 823 -59.56 15.75 -26.15
CA THR A 823 -60.04 16.49 -24.98
C THR A 823 -59.23 16.06 -23.77
N ALA A 824 -58.61 17.03 -23.09
CA ALA A 824 -57.76 16.77 -21.93
C ALA A 824 -58.29 17.50 -20.69
N ASN A 825 -58.58 16.73 -19.65
CA ASN A 825 -58.90 17.22 -18.32
C ASN A 825 -57.64 17.14 -17.44
N LEU A 826 -57.08 18.30 -17.11
CA LEU A 826 -55.87 18.45 -16.34
C LEU A 826 -56.17 19.03 -14.96
N PHE A 827 -55.66 18.37 -13.92
CA PHE A 827 -55.72 18.85 -12.55
C PHE A 827 -54.31 19.13 -12.05
N GLY A 828 -54.03 20.39 -11.73
CA GLY A 828 -52.78 20.83 -11.10
C GLY A 828 -52.67 20.37 -9.65
N SER A 829 -51.56 20.71 -9.00
CA SER A 829 -51.28 20.32 -7.63
C SER A 829 -51.00 21.51 -6.72
N ALA A 830 -50.93 21.27 -5.41
CA ALA A 830 -50.53 22.29 -4.45
C ALA A 830 -49.05 22.70 -4.60
N ALA A 831 -48.20 21.79 -5.10
CA ALA A 831 -46.77 22.04 -5.32
C ALA A 831 -46.50 22.81 -6.62
N GLY A 832 -47.35 22.66 -7.63
CA GLY A 832 -47.16 23.23 -8.97
C GLY A 832 -46.26 22.36 -9.86
N GLY A 833 -45.68 22.98 -10.89
CA GLY A 833 -44.74 22.32 -11.81
C GLY A 833 -45.38 21.53 -12.95
N LEU A 834 -46.69 21.66 -13.18
CA LEU A 834 -47.32 21.12 -14.38
C LEU A 834 -47.01 22.02 -15.58
N LEU A 835 -46.40 21.44 -16.61
CA LEU A 835 -46.16 22.02 -17.92
C LEU A 835 -46.99 21.27 -18.96
N ALA A 836 -48.01 21.90 -19.54
CA ALA A 836 -48.91 21.25 -20.50
C ALA A 836 -49.02 22.00 -21.82
N PHE A 837 -49.00 21.25 -22.93
CA PHE A 837 -49.12 21.74 -24.30
C PHE A 837 -50.29 21.08 -25.02
N GLY A 838 -51.24 21.90 -25.46
CA GLY A 838 -52.29 21.51 -26.40
C GLY A 838 -51.78 21.40 -27.82
N GLN A 839 -52.13 20.31 -28.53
CA GLN A 839 -51.93 20.20 -29.98
C GLN A 839 -53.10 20.79 -30.78
N SER A 840 -53.01 20.77 -32.12
CA SER A 840 -54.03 21.32 -33.01
C SER A 840 -55.42 20.70 -32.76
N GLY A 841 -56.43 21.56 -32.58
CA GLY A 841 -57.81 21.15 -32.33
C GLY A 841 -58.08 20.54 -30.94
N ALA A 842 -57.11 20.56 -30.02
CA ALA A 842 -57.33 20.08 -28.67
C ALA A 842 -58.18 21.07 -27.85
N THR A 843 -59.01 20.55 -26.95
CA THR A 843 -59.66 21.37 -25.91
C THR A 843 -59.05 21.03 -24.56
N LEU A 844 -58.51 22.04 -23.88
CA LEU A 844 -57.80 21.87 -22.62
C LEU A 844 -58.60 22.46 -21.46
N PHE A 845 -59.04 21.60 -20.54
CA PHE A 845 -59.63 22.01 -19.28
C PHE A 845 -58.59 21.84 -18.18
N TYR A 846 -58.11 22.94 -17.63
CA TYR A 846 -57.16 22.93 -16.52
C TYR A 846 -57.80 23.52 -15.26
N THR A 847 -57.72 22.77 -14.17
CA THR A 847 -58.10 23.23 -12.83
C THR A 847 -56.87 23.27 -11.94
N GLY A 848 -56.53 24.44 -11.42
CA GLY A 848 -55.35 24.63 -10.57
C GLY A 848 -55.49 23.99 -9.19
N GLY A 849 -54.37 23.53 -8.65
CA GLY A 849 -54.28 22.87 -7.34
C GLY A 849 -53.64 23.71 -6.23
N GLY A 850 -53.12 24.89 -6.55
CA GLY A 850 -52.51 25.83 -5.59
C GLY A 850 -51.09 26.28 -5.92
N GLY A 851 -50.33 25.49 -6.68
CA GLY A 851 -48.97 25.81 -7.08
C GLY A 851 -48.86 26.45 -8.48
N ALA A 852 -47.66 26.93 -8.79
CA ALA A 852 -47.35 27.59 -10.06
C ALA A 852 -47.21 26.58 -11.20
N ASP A 853 -48.09 26.67 -12.19
CA ASP A 853 -48.11 25.80 -13.37
C ASP A 853 -47.96 26.60 -14.67
N THR A 854 -47.49 25.96 -15.73
CA THR A 854 -47.38 26.54 -17.07
C THR A 854 -48.26 25.80 -18.06
N ILE A 855 -49.29 26.45 -18.59
CA ILE A 855 -50.24 25.81 -19.50
C ILE A 855 -50.30 26.57 -20.82
N GLN A 856 -50.17 25.86 -21.94
CA GLN A 856 -50.24 26.40 -23.29
C GLN A 856 -51.34 25.72 -24.09
N GLY A 857 -52.34 26.48 -24.51
CA GLY A 857 -53.50 25.99 -25.27
C GLY A 857 -53.22 25.60 -26.73
N GLY A 858 -52.06 25.95 -27.28
CA GLY A 858 -51.67 25.64 -28.66
C GLY A 858 -52.57 26.34 -29.69
N ASN A 859 -53.11 25.59 -30.66
CA ASN A 859 -54.11 26.10 -31.63
C ASN A 859 -55.56 25.83 -31.18
N GLY A 860 -55.75 25.32 -29.96
CA GLY A 860 -57.04 24.93 -29.41
C GLY A 860 -57.72 26.02 -28.58
N SER A 861 -58.74 25.64 -27.81
CA SER A 861 -59.30 26.48 -26.73
C SER A 861 -58.78 25.99 -25.39
N ILE A 862 -58.51 26.93 -24.47
CA ILE A 862 -58.18 26.60 -23.07
C ILE A 862 -59.17 27.23 -22.10
N VAL A 863 -59.54 26.46 -21.08
CA VAL A 863 -60.23 26.92 -19.88
C VAL A 863 -59.33 26.67 -18.67
N VAL A 864 -58.91 27.73 -17.99
CA VAL A 864 -58.13 27.68 -16.76
C VAL A 864 -59.01 28.18 -15.61
N ASN A 865 -59.24 27.29 -14.64
CA ASN A 865 -59.96 27.61 -13.41
C ASN A 865 -58.99 27.57 -12.23
N ASN A 866 -58.97 28.62 -11.41
CA ASN A 866 -58.17 28.71 -10.18
C ASN A 866 -56.66 28.49 -10.38
N GLY A 867 -56.07 29.03 -11.46
CA GLY A 867 -54.61 29.04 -11.61
C GLY A 867 -53.96 29.94 -10.54
N ILE A 868 -52.80 29.57 -9.98
CA ILE A 868 -52.14 30.36 -8.93
C ILE A 868 -50.66 30.53 -9.25
N ASN A 869 -50.14 31.76 -9.20
CA ASN A 869 -48.71 32.09 -9.43
C ASN A 869 -48.11 31.49 -10.72
N GLY A 870 -48.94 31.14 -11.71
CA GLY A 870 -48.57 30.36 -12.89
C GLY A 870 -48.39 31.21 -14.15
N THR A 871 -47.98 30.57 -15.24
CA THR A 871 -47.91 31.18 -16.57
C THR A 871 -48.90 30.51 -17.52
N TYR A 872 -49.82 31.27 -18.09
CA TYR A 872 -50.91 30.72 -18.89
C TYR A 872 -50.92 31.37 -20.28
N PHE A 873 -50.81 30.54 -21.31
CA PHE A 873 -50.90 30.95 -22.71
C PHE A 873 -52.19 30.39 -23.30
N GLY A 874 -53.09 31.30 -23.67
CA GLY A 874 -54.28 30.98 -24.44
C GLY A 874 -53.95 30.39 -25.81
N GLY A 875 -54.93 29.71 -26.40
CA GLY A 875 -54.79 29.17 -27.74
C GLY A 875 -55.02 30.22 -28.82
N SER A 876 -54.45 30.01 -30.01
CA SER A 876 -54.47 31.00 -31.09
C SER A 876 -55.79 31.10 -31.87
N ALA A 877 -56.64 30.07 -31.83
CA ALA A 877 -57.84 29.96 -32.67
C ALA A 877 -59.16 29.73 -31.90
N GLY A 878 -59.12 29.72 -30.56
CA GLY A 878 -60.27 29.49 -29.69
C GLY A 878 -60.52 30.62 -28.70
N SER A 879 -61.74 30.73 -28.16
CA SER A 879 -62.05 31.70 -27.09
C SER A 879 -61.56 31.16 -25.75
N ASN A 880 -60.55 31.80 -25.18
CA ASN A 880 -59.91 31.33 -23.97
C ASN A 880 -60.55 31.96 -22.73
N GLN A 881 -60.76 31.17 -21.69
CA GLN A 881 -61.22 31.63 -20.39
C GLN A 881 -60.15 31.31 -19.36
N ILE A 882 -59.46 32.33 -18.86
CA ILE A 882 -58.31 32.16 -17.98
C ILE A 882 -58.53 32.93 -16.67
N SER A 883 -58.76 32.19 -15.59
CA SER A 883 -58.92 32.73 -14.24
C SER A 883 -57.73 32.35 -13.36
N VAL A 884 -57.03 33.36 -12.84
CA VAL A 884 -55.80 33.22 -12.05
C VAL A 884 -55.81 34.01 -10.74
N ALA A 885 -54.90 33.67 -9.85
CA ALA A 885 -54.66 34.32 -8.57
C ALA A 885 -53.16 34.45 -8.26
N GLY A 886 -52.81 35.25 -7.24
CA GLY A 886 -51.43 35.42 -6.79
C GLY A 886 -50.63 36.32 -7.73
N HIS A 887 -49.43 35.89 -8.13
CA HIS A 887 -48.51 36.58 -9.04
C HIS A 887 -48.42 35.82 -10.37
N SER A 888 -49.49 35.83 -11.17
CA SER A 888 -49.58 35.07 -12.41
C SER A 888 -49.28 35.91 -13.65
N LEU A 889 -48.77 35.25 -14.70
CA LEU A 889 -48.56 35.82 -16.03
C LEU A 889 -49.53 35.16 -17.01
N VAL A 890 -50.38 35.97 -17.66
CA VAL A 890 -51.43 35.46 -18.54
C VAL A 890 -51.35 36.13 -19.90
N PHE A 891 -51.34 35.32 -20.96
CA PHE A 891 -51.45 35.75 -22.34
C PHE A 891 -52.75 35.20 -22.93
N GLY A 892 -53.64 36.06 -23.40
CA GLY A 892 -54.96 35.65 -23.90
C GLY A 892 -54.90 34.84 -25.19
N GLY A 893 -53.94 35.12 -26.07
CA GLY A 893 -53.91 34.53 -27.40
C GLY A 893 -54.72 35.38 -28.38
N GLY A 894 -55.60 34.77 -29.17
CA GLY A 894 -56.40 35.48 -30.17
C GLY A 894 -57.90 35.15 -30.11
N ASN A 895 -58.73 36.03 -30.68
CA ASN A 895 -60.19 35.94 -30.85
C ASN A 895 -61.04 36.40 -29.65
N GLY A 896 -60.53 37.31 -28.82
CA GLY A 896 -61.30 37.95 -27.76
C GLY A 896 -61.49 37.06 -26.54
N ASP A 897 -60.55 37.17 -25.61
CA ASP A 897 -60.43 36.29 -24.46
C ASP A 897 -61.02 36.91 -23.18
N VAL A 898 -61.18 36.10 -22.14
CA VAL A 898 -61.53 36.58 -20.80
C VAL A 898 -60.41 36.18 -19.83
N LEU A 899 -59.66 37.18 -19.40
CA LEU A 899 -58.53 37.03 -18.47
C LEU A 899 -58.91 37.68 -17.14
N THR A 900 -58.95 36.91 -16.07
CA THR A 900 -59.31 37.40 -14.73
C THR A 900 -58.20 37.08 -13.75
N ALA A 901 -57.76 38.08 -12.99
CA ALA A 901 -56.74 37.97 -11.96
C ALA A 901 -57.24 38.43 -10.59
N THR A 902 -56.76 37.77 -9.55
CA THR A 902 -56.94 38.13 -8.13
C THR A 902 -55.60 38.06 -7.38
N GLY A 903 -55.45 38.66 -6.20
CA GLY A 903 -54.17 38.64 -5.46
C GLY A 903 -53.20 39.75 -5.89
N THR A 904 -51.88 39.59 -5.78
CA THR A 904 -50.94 40.72 -5.99
C THR A 904 -49.96 40.48 -7.13
N GLY A 905 -49.63 41.51 -7.93
CA GLY A 905 -48.53 41.46 -8.89
C GLY A 905 -48.75 40.56 -10.11
N ASN A 906 -49.98 40.50 -10.62
CA ASN A 906 -50.32 39.79 -11.85
C ASN A 906 -49.96 40.60 -13.10
N VAL A 907 -49.71 39.90 -14.20
CA VAL A 907 -49.57 40.48 -15.54
C VAL A 907 -50.58 39.83 -16.48
N LEU A 908 -51.48 40.64 -17.04
CA LEU A 908 -52.45 40.21 -18.03
C LEU A 908 -52.09 40.85 -19.37
N GLN A 909 -51.95 40.04 -20.40
CA GLN A 909 -51.68 40.50 -21.75
C GLN A 909 -52.70 39.92 -22.71
N ALA A 910 -53.47 40.81 -23.34
CA ALA A 910 -54.27 40.45 -24.49
C ALA A 910 -53.38 40.33 -25.73
N GLY A 911 -53.79 39.47 -26.66
CA GLY A 911 -53.16 39.37 -27.97
C GLY A 911 -54.03 40.06 -29.02
N GLY A 912 -54.92 39.31 -29.67
CA GLY A 912 -55.80 39.84 -30.70
C GLY A 912 -57.29 39.65 -30.43
N GLY A 913 -58.09 40.63 -30.84
CA GLY A 913 -59.56 40.62 -30.67
C GLY A 913 -59.98 41.27 -29.35
N ASN A 914 -61.29 41.47 -29.18
CA ASN A 914 -61.83 42.23 -28.05
C ASN A 914 -61.74 41.42 -26.75
N THR A 915 -60.71 41.71 -25.95
CA THR A 915 -60.36 40.94 -24.75
C THR A 915 -60.83 41.67 -23.50
N THR A 916 -61.30 40.92 -22.50
CA THR A 916 -61.55 41.45 -21.16
C THR A 916 -60.38 41.07 -20.25
N LEU A 917 -59.65 42.08 -19.76
CA LEU A 917 -58.59 41.96 -18.78
C LEU A 917 -59.11 42.49 -17.44
N ASN A 918 -59.47 41.58 -16.55
CA ASN A 918 -60.03 41.91 -15.25
C ASN A 918 -59.01 41.67 -14.13
N GLY A 919 -58.36 42.72 -13.65
CA GLY A 919 -57.55 42.69 -12.43
C GLY A 919 -58.22 43.35 -11.23
N GLY A 920 -59.54 43.61 -11.27
CA GLY A 920 -60.23 44.36 -10.21
C GLY A 920 -60.23 43.67 -8.84
N GLY A 921 -59.94 42.37 -8.78
CA GLY A 921 -59.72 41.62 -7.55
C GLY A 921 -58.25 41.49 -7.14
N ALA A 922 -57.33 42.19 -7.80
CA ALA A 922 -55.89 42.09 -7.61
C ALA A 922 -55.23 43.45 -7.32
N ASP A 923 -54.28 43.48 -6.38
CA ASP A 923 -53.47 44.66 -6.08
C ASP A 923 -52.24 44.72 -7.00
N GLY A 924 -52.10 45.78 -7.79
CA GLY A 924 -50.90 46.07 -8.55
C GLY A 924 -50.75 45.22 -9.81
N THR A 925 -51.81 45.14 -10.61
CA THR A 925 -51.84 44.36 -11.85
C THR A 925 -51.30 45.18 -13.03
N VAL A 926 -50.47 44.56 -13.86
CA VAL A 926 -50.03 45.14 -15.14
C VAL A 926 -50.90 44.56 -16.26
N MET A 927 -51.58 45.42 -17.01
CA MET A 927 -52.48 45.02 -18.10
C MET A 927 -51.97 45.57 -19.43
N PHE A 928 -51.79 44.70 -20.43
CA PHE A 928 -51.42 45.06 -21.79
C PHE A 928 -52.62 44.83 -22.71
N ALA A 929 -53.13 45.89 -23.34
CA ALA A 929 -54.36 45.85 -24.14
C ALA A 929 -54.25 44.99 -25.41
N GLY A 930 -53.08 44.88 -26.04
CA GLY A 930 -52.97 44.14 -27.30
C GLY A 930 -53.65 44.88 -28.46
N THR A 931 -54.22 44.14 -29.41
CA THR A 931 -54.99 44.68 -30.55
C THR A 931 -56.49 44.36 -30.40
N GLY A 932 -57.36 45.34 -30.66
CA GLY A 932 -58.80 45.15 -30.53
C GLY A 932 -59.47 46.29 -29.77
N ASN A 933 -60.71 46.07 -29.35
CA ASN A 933 -61.37 46.94 -28.37
C ASN A 933 -61.37 46.21 -27.03
N ASP A 934 -60.45 46.57 -26.15
CA ASP A 934 -60.21 45.83 -24.93
C ASP A 934 -60.84 46.51 -23.71
N LEU A 935 -61.30 45.69 -22.76
CA LEU A 935 -61.83 46.14 -21.48
C LEU A 935 -60.83 45.78 -20.37
N MET A 936 -60.18 46.80 -19.81
CA MET A 936 -59.29 46.68 -18.66
C MET A 936 -60.01 47.14 -17.38
N ILE A 937 -59.97 46.32 -16.34
CA ILE A 937 -60.63 46.58 -15.06
C ILE A 937 -59.58 46.53 -13.95
N GLY A 938 -59.16 47.70 -13.47
CA GLY A 938 -58.25 47.88 -12.34
C GLY A 938 -58.91 47.73 -10.97
N SER A 939 -58.08 47.74 -9.94
CA SER A 939 -58.50 47.64 -8.55
C SER A 939 -59.16 48.94 -8.08
N ALA A 940 -60.18 48.83 -7.24
CA ALA A 940 -60.79 50.00 -6.59
C ALA A 940 -59.97 50.50 -5.38
N SER A 941 -58.77 49.96 -5.15
CA SER A 941 -57.93 50.22 -3.97
C SER A 941 -56.94 51.34 -4.26
N GLY A 942 -57.13 52.51 -3.64
CA GLY A 942 -56.25 53.69 -3.84
C GLY A 942 -54.84 53.60 -3.23
N VAL A 943 -54.33 52.39 -2.97
CA VAL A 943 -52.99 52.16 -2.38
C VAL A 943 -52.13 51.24 -3.24
N ALA A 944 -52.74 50.39 -4.08
CA ALA A 944 -52.04 49.52 -5.01
C ALA A 944 -51.92 50.21 -6.37
N VAL A 945 -50.77 50.10 -7.01
CA VAL A 945 -50.47 50.78 -8.29
C VAL A 945 -50.76 49.83 -9.45
N ASP A 946 -51.88 50.03 -10.13
CA ASP A 946 -52.18 49.34 -11.37
C ASP A 946 -51.51 50.02 -12.56
N ILE A 947 -51.02 49.22 -13.51
CA ILE A 947 -50.34 49.70 -14.71
C ILE A 947 -51.14 49.28 -15.94
N PHE A 948 -51.62 50.26 -16.70
CA PHE A 948 -52.30 50.05 -17.96
C PHE A 948 -51.36 50.40 -19.10
N ALA A 949 -50.92 49.40 -19.84
CA ALA A 949 -49.85 49.51 -20.81
C ALA A 949 -50.36 49.35 -22.24
N PHE A 950 -49.90 50.26 -23.11
CA PHE A 950 -50.20 50.29 -24.54
C PHE A 950 -48.89 50.33 -25.32
N ALA A 951 -48.81 49.53 -26.39
CA ALA A 951 -47.59 49.39 -27.19
C ALA A 951 -47.77 49.97 -28.59
N ASN A 952 -46.83 50.81 -29.03
CA ASN A 952 -46.84 51.43 -30.36
C ASN A 952 -46.76 50.35 -31.46
N GLY A 953 -47.65 50.42 -32.45
CA GLY A 953 -47.74 49.44 -33.53
C GLY A 953 -48.63 48.23 -33.24
N GLN A 954 -49.16 48.10 -32.03
CA GLN A 954 -50.35 47.30 -31.73
C GLN A 954 -51.64 48.16 -31.77
N GLY A 955 -51.50 49.42 -32.24
CA GLY A 955 -52.53 50.45 -32.15
C GLY A 955 -53.64 50.34 -33.19
N GLY A 956 -54.84 50.64 -32.72
CA GLY A 956 -56.09 50.59 -33.47
C GLY A 956 -57.17 49.93 -32.61
N GLY A 957 -58.16 50.71 -32.19
CA GLY A 957 -59.18 50.24 -31.27
C GLY A 957 -59.75 51.34 -30.38
N SER A 958 -60.70 50.95 -29.54
CA SER A 958 -61.31 51.76 -28.49
C SER A 958 -61.28 50.98 -27.18
N ASP A 959 -60.26 51.25 -26.39
CA ASP A 959 -60.01 50.57 -25.12
C ASP A 959 -60.67 51.31 -23.97
N THR A 960 -61.24 50.54 -23.05
CA THR A 960 -61.92 51.05 -21.87
C THR A 960 -61.18 50.58 -20.63
N ILE A 961 -60.73 51.53 -19.81
CA ILE A 961 -60.18 51.28 -18.49
C ILE A 961 -61.22 51.71 -17.45
N SER A 962 -61.59 50.77 -16.59
CA SER A 962 -62.40 51.02 -15.40
C SER A 962 -61.58 50.77 -14.14
N GLY A 963 -61.84 51.51 -13.06
CA GLY A 963 -61.09 51.38 -11.81
C GLY A 963 -59.71 52.06 -11.81
N PHE A 964 -59.52 53.15 -12.56
CA PHE A 964 -58.26 53.90 -12.58
C PHE A 964 -58.21 54.97 -11.46
N ASN A 965 -57.25 54.86 -10.55
CA ASN A 965 -57.05 55.74 -9.40
C ASN A 965 -56.01 56.83 -9.71
N VAL A 966 -56.47 58.06 -9.85
CA VAL A 966 -55.62 59.22 -10.17
C VAL A 966 -54.55 59.47 -9.08
N GLY A 967 -53.30 59.62 -9.49
CA GLY A 967 -52.15 59.87 -8.62
C GLY A 967 -51.49 58.61 -8.05
N VAL A 968 -52.10 57.43 -8.27
CA VAL A 968 -51.57 56.12 -7.85
C VAL A 968 -51.30 55.27 -9.08
N ASP A 969 -52.28 55.13 -9.97
CA ASP A 969 -52.17 54.28 -11.17
C ASP A 969 -51.46 54.97 -12.32
N HIS A 970 -50.85 54.14 -13.17
CA HIS A 970 -50.00 54.58 -14.27
C HIS A 970 -50.47 54.07 -15.62
N LEU A 971 -50.32 54.94 -16.62
CA LEU A 971 -50.47 54.63 -18.04
C LEU A 971 -49.08 54.52 -18.64
N VAL A 972 -48.71 53.37 -19.17
CA VAL A 972 -47.39 53.14 -19.77
C VAL A 972 -47.52 53.07 -21.28
N LEU A 973 -46.83 53.97 -21.99
CA LEU A 973 -46.89 54.06 -23.45
C LEU A 973 -45.59 53.53 -24.06
N ASN A 974 -45.50 52.21 -24.18
CA ASN A 974 -44.29 51.55 -24.65
C ASN A 974 -44.07 51.77 -26.16
N GLY A 975 -42.88 52.25 -26.55
CA GLY A 975 -42.52 52.49 -27.95
C GLY A 975 -43.03 53.81 -28.54
N PHE A 976 -43.70 54.66 -27.75
CA PHE A 976 -44.02 56.04 -28.13
C PHE A 976 -42.89 56.98 -27.70
N SER A 977 -42.52 57.96 -28.54
CA SER A 977 -41.57 59.00 -28.14
C SER A 977 -42.22 59.97 -27.12
N GLY A 978 -41.40 60.65 -26.32
CA GLY A 978 -41.90 61.64 -25.35
C GLY A 978 -42.82 62.70 -25.98
N ALA A 979 -42.50 63.15 -27.20
CA ALA A 979 -43.34 64.08 -27.97
C ALA A 979 -44.70 63.48 -28.38
N GLN A 980 -44.75 62.18 -28.70
CA GLN A 980 -45.99 61.49 -29.02
C GLN A 980 -46.86 61.27 -27.77
N ALA A 981 -46.24 60.98 -26.62
CA ALA A 981 -46.95 60.91 -25.35
C ALA A 981 -47.52 62.29 -24.94
N ASP A 982 -46.74 63.37 -25.09
CA ASP A 982 -47.20 64.74 -24.82
C ASP A 982 -48.35 65.16 -25.76
N ALA A 983 -48.26 64.80 -27.04
CA ALA A 983 -49.32 65.04 -28.01
C ALA A 983 -50.61 64.29 -27.63
N SER A 984 -50.49 63.03 -27.21
CA SER A 984 -51.63 62.22 -26.75
C SER A 984 -52.26 62.82 -25.48
N TYR A 985 -51.43 63.26 -24.53
CA TYR A 985 -51.86 63.99 -23.34
C TYR A 985 -52.48 65.36 -23.64
N ALA A 986 -52.26 65.97 -24.81
CA ALA A 986 -52.96 67.21 -25.17
C ALA A 986 -54.40 66.97 -25.64
N THR A 987 -54.77 65.72 -25.96
CA THR A 987 -56.11 65.36 -26.49
C THR A 987 -57.17 65.05 -25.43
N GLN A 988 -56.82 65.11 -24.15
CA GLN A 988 -57.74 64.79 -23.04
C GLN A 988 -59.01 65.63 -23.12
N SER A 989 -60.15 64.94 -22.97
CA SER A 989 -61.48 65.53 -22.83
C SER A 989 -62.27 64.73 -21.79
N VAL A 990 -63.28 65.35 -21.17
CA VAL A 990 -64.18 64.69 -20.21
C VAL A 990 -65.59 64.76 -20.76
N ASP A 991 -66.28 63.62 -20.80
CA ASP A 991 -67.66 63.54 -21.28
C ASP A 991 -68.68 63.99 -20.21
N GLY A 992 -69.96 64.06 -20.59
CA GLY A 992 -71.04 64.41 -19.67
C GLY A 992 -71.32 63.39 -18.56
N ALA A 993 -70.72 62.19 -18.65
CA ALA A 993 -70.81 61.13 -17.64
C ALA A 993 -69.61 61.15 -16.66
N GLY A 994 -68.64 62.05 -16.86
CA GLY A 994 -67.46 62.18 -16.02
C GLY A 994 -66.33 61.22 -16.37
N ASN A 995 -66.33 60.64 -17.57
CA ASN A 995 -65.25 59.79 -18.08
C ASN A 995 -64.26 60.62 -18.88
N MET A 996 -62.98 60.29 -18.77
CA MET A 996 -61.92 60.93 -19.55
C MET A 996 -61.60 60.14 -20.81
N HIS A 997 -61.43 60.84 -21.92
CA HIS A 997 -61.00 60.29 -23.20
C HIS A 997 -59.74 60.96 -23.68
N PHE A 998 -58.83 60.19 -24.26
CA PHE A 998 -57.71 60.71 -25.04
C PHE A 998 -57.33 59.72 -26.14
N THR A 999 -56.65 60.21 -27.16
CA THR A 999 -56.24 59.42 -28.33
C THR A 999 -54.72 59.37 -28.40
N LEU A 1000 -54.18 58.16 -28.56
CA LEU A 1000 -52.76 57.96 -28.78
C LEU A 1000 -52.35 58.33 -30.20
N ALA A 1001 -51.06 58.57 -30.43
CA ALA A 1001 -50.54 58.97 -31.74
C ALA A 1001 -50.78 57.95 -32.87
N ASP A 1002 -51.11 56.70 -32.56
CA ASP A 1002 -51.47 55.65 -33.51
C ASP A 1002 -52.99 55.49 -33.72
N ASN A 1003 -53.79 56.43 -33.19
CA ASN A 1003 -55.26 56.45 -33.19
C ASN A 1003 -55.95 55.46 -32.25
N THR A 1004 -55.22 54.83 -31.32
CA THR A 1004 -55.85 54.08 -30.23
C THR A 1004 -56.62 55.05 -29.33
N GLN A 1005 -57.92 54.81 -29.14
CA GLN A 1005 -58.76 55.62 -28.27
C GLN A 1005 -58.81 54.99 -26.87
N ILE A 1006 -58.48 55.76 -25.84
CA ILE A 1006 -58.51 55.30 -24.46
C ILE A 1006 -59.59 56.05 -23.71
N THR A 1007 -60.48 55.30 -23.07
CA THR A 1007 -61.51 55.83 -22.16
C THR A 1007 -61.20 55.40 -20.73
N LEU A 1008 -60.97 56.36 -19.84
CA LEU A 1008 -60.87 56.16 -18.39
C LEU A 1008 -62.24 56.45 -17.75
N VAL A 1009 -62.91 55.42 -17.26
CA VAL A 1009 -64.24 55.53 -16.66
C VAL A 1009 -64.15 56.18 -15.28
N GLY A 1010 -64.92 57.24 -15.04
CA GLY A 1010 -65.02 57.93 -13.74
C GLY A 1010 -63.84 58.84 -13.37
N VAL A 1011 -62.95 59.15 -14.33
CA VAL A 1011 -61.79 60.03 -14.13
C VAL A 1011 -62.05 61.39 -14.78
N SER A 1012 -61.96 62.48 -14.02
CA SER A 1012 -62.22 63.84 -14.55
C SER A 1012 -60.97 64.71 -14.72
N ALA A 1013 -59.80 64.28 -14.23
CA ALA A 1013 -58.53 64.98 -14.37
C ALA A 1013 -57.34 64.01 -14.29
N LEU A 1014 -56.35 64.17 -15.16
CA LEU A 1014 -55.17 63.30 -15.25
C LEU A 1014 -53.90 64.15 -15.32
N SER A 1015 -52.88 63.77 -14.55
CA SER A 1015 -51.59 64.47 -14.58
C SER A 1015 -50.67 63.86 -15.62
N ARG A 1016 -49.85 64.68 -16.29
CA ARG A 1016 -48.79 64.21 -17.20
C ARG A 1016 -47.81 63.26 -16.51
N SER A 1017 -47.63 63.38 -15.20
CA SER A 1017 -46.76 62.50 -14.39
C SER A 1017 -47.27 61.06 -14.28
N GLN A 1018 -48.52 60.77 -14.66
CA GLN A 1018 -49.07 59.41 -14.67
C GLN A 1018 -48.76 58.65 -15.95
N PHE A 1019 -48.24 59.34 -16.97
CA PHE A 1019 -47.73 58.72 -18.19
C PHE A 1019 -46.27 58.34 -17.99
N GLY A 1020 -46.02 57.03 -17.93
CA GLY A 1020 -44.69 56.41 -17.81
C GLY A 1020 -44.01 56.16 -19.14
#